data_AF-A0A0X8GLG9-F1
#
_entry.id   AF-A0A0X8GLG9-F1
#
_cell.length_a   1.000
_cell.length_b   1.000
_cell.length_c   1.000
_cell.angle_alpha   90.00
_cell.angle_beta   90.00
_cell.angle_gamma   90.00
#
_symmetry.space_group_name_H-M   'P 1'
#
loop_
_entity.id
_entity.type
_entity.pdbx_description
1 polymer ?
#
loop_
_entity_poly.entity_id
_entity_poly.type
_entity_poly.pdbx_seq_one_letter_code
_entity_poly.pdbx_strand_id
1 'polypeptide(L)'
;MTVSNIQELDALMARVKKAQLLFATYTQEQVDKIFRAAALAAADARLPLAKLAVAETGMGVLEDKVIKNHFASEYIYNAYKDEKTCGILTQDDAYGIITIAEPIGIICGIVPTTNPTSTAIFKALIALKTRNGIVFSPHPRAKNSTCEAARIVLDAAVAAGAPRDIIGWIDQPTVELSNQLMKHKDINLILATGGPGMVRAAYSSGKPAIGVGAGNTPVVVDETADVKRAVASILMSKTFDNGVVCASEQSVIVVDSIYESMKARFAQSGAHILSKKETEAVRKVILIDGNLNAGVVGQAAVKIADMAGIKVPSYTKILIAEVSSTGEEEAFAHEKLSPTLAMYRAKDFYDAVTKAEALVALGGIGHTSALYIDQDQQHEKIAYFGDKMKTARILINSPASQGGIGDLYNFKLAPSLTLGCGSWGGNSISENVGPKHLINTKTVAKRAENMLWHKLPKNIYFRRGCLPFALADLANKKRATIVTGPYLFANGYCDETIKVLKQMGMEVEVFHEVEADPTLEVVRKGVHSLNLFKPDVIVALGGGSPMDAAKIMWVMYEHPEVHFEDLALRFMDITKRIYKFPKMGIKAELVAIPTTSGTGSEVTPFAVVTDEKTGMKYPIADYELTPNMAIIDADLVMNMPKSLTAFGGIDAVTHALEAYVSVLANEYSDPQALQALKLLKENLPSSFLNGAKDPKARELVHNASTIAGIAFANAFLGVCHSMAHKLGAEFHLAHGLANALLISNVIRFNSADIPTKQTAFSQYDRPQARCRYADIAEHLGLGGKNDEQKVVNLIAWIEELKTTIQIPASIKEAGVPEALFLSKVDQLAEEAFDDQCTGANPRYPLISELRQLLLDSYYGRNYVESHLREEVIEAK
;
A
#
# COMPACT_ATOMS: atom_id res chain seq x y z
N MET A 1 35.42 36.19 -0.82
CA MET A 1 34.52 37.30 -0.45
C MET A 1 34.01 36.97 0.92
N THR A 2 34.25 37.84 1.90
CA THR A 2 33.69 37.70 3.25
C THR A 2 32.18 37.90 3.16
N VAL A 3 31.39 37.07 3.84
CA VAL A 3 29.93 37.16 3.92
C VAL A 3 29.54 37.73 5.28
N SER A 4 29.20 39.01 5.26
CA SER A 4 28.91 39.84 6.44
C SER A 4 27.61 40.63 6.34
N ASN A 5 26.99 40.66 5.15
CA ASN A 5 25.70 41.31 4.88
C ASN A 5 24.85 40.48 3.91
N ILE A 6 23.59 40.90 3.72
CA ILE A 6 22.61 40.18 2.89
C ILE A 6 23.02 40.15 1.42
N GLN A 7 23.60 41.24 0.90
CA GLN A 7 24.03 41.31 -0.51
C GLN A 7 25.14 40.28 -0.81
N GLU A 8 26.10 40.13 0.11
CA GLU A 8 27.16 39.13 0.01
C GLU A 8 26.63 37.70 0.14
N LEU A 9 25.62 37.50 1.00
CA LEU A 9 24.94 36.21 1.16
C LEU A 9 24.21 35.81 -0.12
N ASP A 10 23.45 36.71 -0.73
CA ASP A 10 22.76 36.47 -1.99
C ASP A 10 23.76 36.18 -3.13
N ALA A 11 24.90 36.89 -3.15
CA ALA A 11 25.98 36.62 -4.09
C ALA A 11 26.63 35.24 -3.87
N LEU A 12 26.79 34.80 -2.61
CA LEU A 12 27.24 33.44 -2.29
C LEU A 12 26.23 32.40 -2.78
N MET A 13 24.94 32.60 -2.49
CA MET A 13 23.86 31.70 -2.91
C MET A 13 23.83 31.51 -4.44
N ALA A 14 24.04 32.59 -5.21
CA ALA A 14 24.12 32.51 -6.67
C ALA A 14 25.30 31.63 -7.15
N ARG A 15 26.47 31.71 -6.50
CA ARG A 15 27.62 30.86 -6.82
C ARG A 15 27.38 29.40 -6.47
N VAL A 16 26.86 29.14 -5.27
CA VAL A 16 26.55 27.77 -4.81
C VAL A 16 25.50 27.13 -5.70
N LYS A 17 24.48 27.89 -6.14
CA LYS A 17 23.48 27.42 -7.11
C LYS A 17 24.12 26.96 -8.41
N LYS A 18 25.02 27.78 -8.99
CA LYS A 18 25.74 27.41 -10.22
C LYS A 18 26.61 26.18 -10.01
N ALA A 19 27.30 26.08 -8.89
CA ALA A 19 28.10 24.93 -8.51
C ALA A 19 27.26 23.65 -8.38
N GLN A 20 26.11 23.73 -7.71
CA GLN A 20 25.22 22.58 -7.49
C GLN A 20 24.60 22.08 -8.79
N LEU A 21 24.19 22.98 -9.69
CA LEU A 21 23.67 22.60 -11.02
C LEU A 21 24.71 21.82 -11.84
N LEU A 22 26.00 22.22 -11.76
CA LEU A 22 27.08 21.46 -12.38
C LEU A 22 27.31 20.13 -11.65
N PHE A 23 27.28 20.12 -10.32
CA PHE A 23 27.56 18.92 -9.54
C PHE A 23 26.48 17.83 -9.69
N ALA A 24 25.23 18.22 -9.95
CA ALA A 24 24.12 17.30 -10.20
C ALA A 24 24.36 16.37 -11.41
N THR A 25 25.20 16.78 -12.37
CA THR A 25 25.50 16.00 -13.59
C THR A 25 26.61 14.97 -13.39
N TYR A 26 27.25 14.93 -12.22
CA TYR A 26 28.40 14.06 -11.98
C TYR A 26 27.94 12.60 -11.83
N THR A 27 28.80 11.70 -12.30
CA THR A 27 28.63 10.25 -12.13
C THR A 27 28.88 9.82 -10.69
N GLN A 28 28.39 8.64 -10.32
CA GLN A 28 28.63 8.05 -8.99
C GLN A 28 30.13 7.98 -8.67
N GLU A 29 30.96 7.56 -9.62
CA GLU A 29 32.41 7.44 -9.45
C GLU A 29 33.10 8.78 -9.16
N GLN A 30 32.69 9.84 -9.86
CA GLN A 30 33.21 11.19 -9.63
C GLN A 30 32.82 11.69 -8.23
N VAL A 31 31.57 11.48 -7.83
CA VAL A 31 31.05 11.84 -6.50
C VAL A 31 31.79 11.07 -5.41
N ASP A 32 32.03 9.77 -5.60
CA ASP A 32 32.68 8.92 -4.61
C ASP A 32 34.18 9.27 -4.45
N LYS A 33 34.83 9.65 -5.55
CA LYS A 33 36.20 10.18 -5.52
C LYS A 33 36.28 11.48 -4.69
N ILE A 34 35.34 12.39 -4.91
CA ILE A 34 35.24 13.65 -4.16
C ILE A 34 34.97 13.39 -2.68
N PHE A 35 34.00 12.52 -2.39
CA PHE A 35 33.60 12.13 -1.03
C PHE A 35 34.78 11.54 -0.25
N ARG A 36 35.54 10.63 -0.88
CA ARG A 36 36.74 10.03 -0.28
C ARG A 36 37.82 11.06 0.03
N ALA A 37 38.15 11.93 -0.93
CA ALA A 37 39.20 12.94 -0.76
C ALA A 37 38.84 13.95 0.35
N ALA A 38 37.58 14.39 0.37
CA ALA A 38 37.05 15.27 1.39
C ALA A 38 37.08 14.64 2.79
N ALA A 39 36.68 13.38 2.91
CA ALA A 39 36.71 12.64 4.18
C ALA A 39 38.13 12.44 4.70
N LEU A 40 39.07 12.09 3.81
CA LEU A 40 40.49 11.91 4.16
C LEU A 40 41.10 13.22 4.69
N ALA A 41 40.89 14.34 3.99
CA ALA A 41 41.40 15.64 4.44
C ALA A 41 40.83 16.06 5.80
N ALA A 42 39.54 15.81 6.03
CA ALA A 42 38.92 16.07 7.33
C ALA A 42 39.50 15.16 8.45
N ALA A 43 39.77 13.89 8.14
CA ALA A 43 40.39 12.96 9.07
C ALA A 43 41.84 13.37 9.42
N ASP A 44 42.61 13.85 8.46
CA ASP A 44 43.98 14.36 8.66
C ASP A 44 43.99 15.66 9.48
N ALA A 45 42.99 16.54 9.26
CA ALA A 45 42.85 17.80 9.97
C ALA A 45 42.21 17.70 11.37
N ARG A 46 41.91 16.48 11.87
CA ARG A 46 41.17 16.26 13.13
C ARG A 46 41.75 17.00 14.34
N LEU A 47 43.08 17.03 14.48
CA LEU A 47 43.79 17.68 15.59
C LEU A 47 43.82 19.21 15.50
N PRO A 48 44.27 19.83 14.41
CA PRO A 48 44.24 21.29 14.29
C PRO A 48 42.82 21.87 14.42
N LEU A 49 41.81 21.21 13.84
CA LEU A 49 40.41 21.60 14.00
C LEU A 49 39.91 21.50 15.45
N ALA A 50 40.27 20.42 16.16
CA ALA A 50 39.93 20.26 17.56
C ALA A 50 40.57 21.35 18.45
N LYS A 51 41.85 21.69 18.21
CA LYS A 51 42.54 22.78 18.90
C LYS A 51 41.84 24.12 18.71
N LEU A 52 41.45 24.42 17.47
CA LEU A 52 40.74 25.65 17.14
C LEU A 52 39.38 25.71 17.86
N ALA A 53 38.62 24.61 17.84
CA ALA A 53 37.32 24.55 18.51
C ALA A 53 37.41 24.74 20.02
N VAL A 54 38.36 24.11 20.71
CA VAL A 54 38.55 24.30 22.15
C VAL A 54 38.96 25.75 22.45
N ALA A 55 39.93 26.29 21.70
CA ALA A 55 40.44 27.64 21.91
C ALA A 55 39.36 28.72 21.67
N GLU A 56 38.55 28.57 20.62
CA GLU A 56 37.52 29.55 20.27
C GLU A 56 36.31 29.49 21.21
N THR A 57 35.85 28.27 21.55
CA THR A 57 34.61 28.10 22.33
C THR A 57 34.83 28.16 23.84
N GLY A 58 36.03 27.77 24.30
CA GLY A 58 36.34 27.56 25.71
C GLY A 58 35.64 26.33 26.31
N MET A 59 35.23 25.37 25.47
CA MET A 59 34.39 24.23 25.87
C MET A 59 35.00 22.89 25.47
N GLY A 60 34.80 21.89 26.32
CA GLY A 60 35.12 20.50 26.01
C GLY A 60 36.57 20.11 26.27
N VAL A 61 36.98 19.00 25.65
CA VAL A 61 38.30 18.37 25.80
C VAL A 61 38.91 18.19 24.42
N LEU A 62 40.19 18.55 24.26
CA LEU A 62 40.87 18.53 22.97
C LEU A 62 40.84 17.12 22.35
N GLU A 63 41.26 16.12 23.12
CA GLU A 63 41.35 14.72 22.71
C GLU A 63 39.99 14.17 22.28
N ASP A 64 38.92 14.52 22.99
CA ASP A 64 37.57 14.07 22.64
C ASP A 64 37.06 14.75 21.37
N LYS A 65 37.39 16.03 21.14
CA LYS A 65 37.09 16.69 19.86
C LYS A 65 37.87 16.11 18.69
N VAL A 66 39.08 15.59 18.93
CA VAL A 66 39.82 14.81 17.91
C VAL A 66 39.03 13.56 17.53
N ILE A 67 38.54 12.82 18.52
CA ILE A 67 37.72 11.62 18.29
C ILE A 67 36.44 11.98 17.55
N LYS A 68 35.76 13.09 17.91
CA LYS A 68 34.54 13.54 17.22
C LYS A 68 34.77 13.93 15.77
N ASN A 69 35.87 14.62 15.47
CA ASN A 69 36.23 14.96 14.10
C ASN A 69 36.58 13.69 13.29
N HIS A 70 37.24 12.72 13.92
CA HIS A 70 37.54 11.43 13.31
C HIS A 70 36.28 10.61 13.02
N PHE A 71 35.33 10.56 13.97
CA PHE A 71 34.02 9.96 13.75
C PHE A 71 33.26 10.64 12.59
N ALA A 72 33.20 11.98 12.60
CA ALA A 72 32.50 12.74 11.56
C ALA A 72 33.11 12.58 10.15
N SER A 73 34.35 12.10 10.04
CA SER A 73 35.03 11.87 8.77
C SER A 73 35.03 10.39 8.40
N GLU A 74 35.74 9.55 9.15
CA GLU A 74 36.01 8.15 8.78
C GLU A 74 34.79 7.25 8.95
N TYR A 75 34.02 7.37 10.03
CA TYR A 75 32.81 6.56 10.22
C TYR A 75 31.73 6.94 9.21
N ILE A 76 31.55 8.24 8.95
CA ILE A 76 30.61 8.73 7.93
C ILE A 76 31.03 8.24 6.53
N TYR A 77 32.32 8.29 6.20
CA TYR A 77 32.82 7.75 4.93
C TYR A 77 32.54 6.24 4.82
N ASN A 78 32.91 5.46 5.83
CA ASN A 78 32.77 4.01 5.78
C ASN A 78 31.33 3.55 5.69
N ALA A 79 30.40 4.21 6.39
CA ALA A 79 28.98 3.87 6.33
C ALA A 79 28.35 4.14 4.96
N TYR A 80 28.85 5.15 4.22
CA TYR A 80 28.17 5.66 3.03
C TYR A 80 28.96 5.58 1.72
N LYS A 81 30.22 5.10 1.75
CA LYS A 81 31.06 5.01 0.54
C LYS A 81 30.39 4.23 -0.59
N ASP A 82 29.69 3.14 -0.27
CA ASP A 82 29.05 2.25 -1.24
C ASP A 82 27.56 2.57 -1.48
N GLU A 83 26.99 3.57 -0.79
CA GLU A 83 25.58 3.94 -0.98
C GLU A 83 25.37 4.55 -2.37
N LYS A 84 24.42 4.00 -3.12
CA LYS A 84 24.07 4.52 -4.45
C LYS A 84 23.25 5.80 -4.28
N THR A 85 23.77 6.90 -4.82
CA THR A 85 23.19 8.24 -4.67
C THR A 85 23.00 8.95 -6.02
N CYS A 86 23.34 8.29 -7.13
CA CYS A 86 23.29 8.82 -8.48
C CYS A 86 22.52 7.91 -9.44
N GLY A 87 21.74 8.51 -10.34
CA GLY A 87 21.02 7.79 -11.39
C GLY A 87 19.97 6.83 -10.83
N ILE A 88 19.80 5.68 -11.51
CA ILE A 88 18.82 4.66 -11.14
C ILE A 88 19.22 3.99 -9.82
N LEU A 89 18.39 4.10 -8.78
CA LEU A 89 18.55 3.41 -7.51
C LEU A 89 18.10 1.95 -7.61
N THR A 90 16.86 1.74 -8.07
CA THR A 90 16.25 0.42 -8.26
C THR A 90 15.52 0.36 -9.59
N GLN A 91 15.48 -0.82 -10.19
CA GLN A 91 14.71 -1.11 -11.39
C GLN A 91 14.03 -2.47 -11.20
N ASP A 92 12.70 -2.45 -11.30
CA ASP A 92 11.85 -3.62 -11.26
C ASP A 92 11.11 -3.71 -12.61
N ASP A 93 11.66 -4.50 -13.52
CA ASP A 93 11.11 -4.64 -14.86
C ASP A 93 9.79 -5.44 -14.87
N ALA A 94 9.55 -6.29 -13.87
CA ALA A 94 8.33 -7.09 -13.78
C ALA A 94 7.11 -6.23 -13.41
N TYR A 95 7.30 -5.27 -12.49
CA TYR A 95 6.26 -4.31 -12.11
C TYR A 95 6.36 -2.98 -12.87
N GLY A 96 7.34 -2.83 -13.75
CA GLY A 96 7.50 -1.64 -14.59
C GLY A 96 7.93 -0.38 -13.82
N ILE A 97 8.63 -0.51 -12.70
CA ILE A 97 9.01 0.61 -11.83
C ILE A 97 10.53 0.87 -11.89
N ILE A 98 10.92 2.12 -12.14
CA ILE A 98 12.31 2.59 -11.99
C ILE A 98 12.35 3.72 -10.97
N THR A 99 13.27 3.63 -10.03
CA THR A 99 13.49 4.63 -8.98
C THR A 99 14.79 5.37 -9.28
N ILE A 100 14.78 6.70 -9.36
CA ILE A 100 15.95 7.53 -9.72
C ILE A 100 16.26 8.54 -8.62
N ALA A 101 17.53 8.67 -8.25
CA ALA A 101 18.01 9.63 -7.27
C ALA A 101 18.23 11.03 -7.87
N GLU A 102 17.57 12.02 -7.28
CA GLU A 102 17.72 13.44 -7.59
C GLU A 102 18.29 14.20 -6.37
N PRO A 103 19.37 14.99 -6.49
CA PRO A 103 19.79 15.86 -5.40
C PRO A 103 18.67 16.83 -5.03
N ILE A 104 18.53 17.14 -3.74
CA ILE A 104 17.55 18.13 -3.27
C ILE A 104 17.83 19.54 -3.79
N GLY A 105 19.11 19.90 -3.96
CA GLY A 105 19.54 21.22 -4.39
C GLY A 105 20.53 21.84 -3.40
N ILE A 106 20.20 23.00 -2.83
CA ILE A 106 21.05 23.69 -1.87
C ILE A 106 20.52 23.52 -0.44
N ILE A 107 21.42 23.12 0.46
CA ILE A 107 21.13 22.87 1.87
C ILE A 107 21.62 24.04 2.72
N CYS A 108 20.78 24.49 3.65
CA CYS A 108 21.18 25.39 4.74
C CYS A 108 21.65 24.54 5.94
N GLY A 109 22.93 24.62 6.29
CA GLY A 109 23.52 23.88 7.40
C GLY A 109 23.67 24.76 8.65
N ILE A 110 22.75 24.66 9.60
CA ILE A 110 22.90 25.33 10.90
C ILE A 110 23.87 24.52 11.78
N VAL A 111 24.86 25.18 12.40
CA VAL A 111 25.91 24.51 13.18
C VAL A 111 25.94 25.01 14.63
N PRO A 112 25.93 24.12 15.65
CA PRO A 112 25.92 24.51 17.05
C PRO A 112 27.32 24.83 17.57
N THR A 113 27.40 25.55 18.70
CA THR A 113 28.68 25.87 19.35
C THR A 113 29.35 24.67 20.03
N THR A 114 28.62 23.60 20.33
CA THR A 114 29.13 22.41 21.04
C THR A 114 29.95 21.49 20.13
N ASN A 115 29.52 21.36 18.86
CA ASN A 115 30.06 20.43 17.87
C ASN A 115 30.43 21.15 16.55
N PRO A 116 31.19 22.26 16.58
CA PRO A 116 31.28 23.14 15.41
C PRO A 116 31.97 22.49 14.21
N THR A 117 33.14 21.88 14.43
CA THR A 117 33.94 21.27 13.36
C THR A 117 33.34 19.95 12.89
N SER A 118 32.98 19.07 13.83
CA SER A 118 32.48 17.73 13.52
C SER A 118 31.14 17.77 12.79
N THR A 119 30.22 18.66 13.17
CA THR A 119 28.94 18.82 12.46
C THR A 119 29.13 19.42 11.07
N ALA A 120 30.06 20.37 10.89
CA ALA A 120 30.38 20.92 9.58
C ALA A 120 30.94 19.84 8.64
N ILE A 121 31.90 19.04 9.12
CA ILE A 121 32.47 17.89 8.38
C ILE A 121 31.34 16.93 7.99
N PHE A 122 30.59 16.43 8.98
CA PHE A 122 29.51 15.47 8.75
C PHE A 122 28.53 15.96 7.68
N LYS A 123 27.99 17.18 7.83
CA LYS A 123 27.00 17.74 6.89
C LYS A 123 27.58 17.97 5.50
N ALA A 124 28.81 18.46 5.41
CA ALA A 124 29.47 18.67 4.11
C ALA A 124 29.70 17.34 3.39
N LEU A 125 30.15 16.30 4.10
CA LEU A 125 30.38 14.97 3.53
C LEU A 125 29.10 14.34 2.99
N ILE A 126 28.01 14.32 3.77
CA ILE A 126 26.75 13.75 3.28
C ILE A 126 26.10 14.61 2.18
N ALA A 127 26.29 15.94 2.17
CA ALA A 127 25.85 16.80 1.08
C ALA A 127 26.63 16.54 -0.22
N LEU A 128 27.95 16.35 -0.12
CA LEU A 128 28.80 16.00 -1.25
C LEU A 128 28.43 14.64 -1.84
N LYS A 129 28.27 13.61 -0.99
CA LYS A 129 27.87 12.25 -1.40
C LYS A 129 26.54 12.22 -2.16
N THR A 130 25.72 13.25 -2.00
CA THR A 130 24.37 13.35 -2.58
C THR A 130 24.25 14.44 -3.64
N ARG A 131 25.37 14.99 -4.14
CA ARG A 131 25.42 16.01 -5.20
C ARG A 131 24.72 17.33 -4.86
N ASN A 132 24.62 17.64 -3.57
CA ASN A 132 24.03 18.89 -3.08
C ASN A 132 25.08 19.97 -2.86
N GLY A 133 24.65 21.23 -3.00
CA GLY A 133 25.38 22.37 -2.47
C GLY A 133 25.01 22.59 -1.01
N ILE A 134 25.91 23.13 -0.19
CA ILE A 134 25.61 23.43 1.21
C ILE A 134 26.18 24.79 1.64
N VAL A 135 25.38 25.57 2.36
CA VAL A 135 25.78 26.86 2.95
C VAL A 135 25.61 26.80 4.45
N PHE A 136 26.71 27.00 5.19
CA PHE A 136 26.72 26.93 6.65
C PHE A 136 26.36 28.25 7.31
N SER A 137 25.53 28.17 8.34
CA SER A 137 25.27 29.25 9.30
C SER A 137 25.88 28.86 10.65
N PRO A 138 27.12 29.31 10.95
CA PRO A 138 27.78 28.97 12.19
C PRO A 138 27.20 29.70 13.39
N HIS A 139 27.30 29.09 14.57
CA HIS A 139 27.08 29.81 15.82
C HIS A 139 28.16 30.88 16.04
N PRO A 140 27.83 32.11 16.49
CA PRO A 140 28.81 33.20 16.63
C PRO A 140 30.04 32.89 17.50
N ARG A 141 29.86 32.08 18.55
CA ARG A 141 30.94 31.62 19.45
C ARG A 141 31.88 30.56 18.85
N ALA A 142 31.61 30.06 17.65
CA ALA A 142 32.37 28.97 17.03
C ALA A 142 32.52 29.14 15.50
N LYS A 143 32.46 30.40 15.04
CA LYS A 143 32.40 30.72 13.62
C LYS A 143 33.68 30.35 12.88
N ASN A 144 34.84 30.66 13.45
CA ASN A 144 36.11 30.37 12.78
C ASN A 144 36.35 28.86 12.69
N SER A 145 36.04 28.12 13.75
CA SER A 145 36.13 26.66 13.77
C SER A 145 35.24 26.00 12.72
N THR A 146 34.01 26.48 12.59
CA THR A 146 33.04 25.95 11.61
C THR A 146 33.48 26.28 10.18
N CYS A 147 33.85 27.54 9.90
CA CYS A 147 34.27 27.98 8.58
C CYS A 147 35.57 27.28 8.14
N GLU A 148 36.52 27.08 9.05
CA GLU A 148 37.77 26.38 8.74
C GLU A 148 37.53 24.90 8.41
N ALA A 149 36.65 24.23 9.14
CA ALA A 149 36.26 22.85 8.81
C ALA A 149 35.59 22.78 7.43
N ALA A 150 34.67 23.70 7.12
CA ALA A 150 34.02 23.77 5.81
C ALA A 150 35.03 24.05 4.67
N ARG A 151 36.00 24.93 4.91
CA ARG A 151 37.08 25.27 3.97
C ARG A 151 37.96 24.06 3.66
N ILE A 152 38.43 23.32 4.67
CA ILE A 152 39.27 22.13 4.47
C ILE A 152 38.55 21.08 3.62
N VAL A 153 37.28 20.83 3.93
CA VAL A 153 36.45 19.89 3.17
C VAL A 153 36.25 20.37 1.72
N LEU A 154 35.96 21.66 1.53
CA LEU A 154 35.79 22.26 0.20
C LEU A 154 37.06 22.17 -0.64
N ASP A 155 38.20 22.61 -0.10
CA ASP A 155 39.47 22.64 -0.83
C ASP A 155 39.87 21.23 -1.30
N ALA A 156 39.69 20.22 -0.44
CA ALA A 156 39.92 18.83 -0.79
C ALA A 156 38.92 18.29 -1.84
N ALA A 157 37.64 18.64 -1.71
CA ALA A 157 36.61 18.28 -2.68
C ALA A 157 36.93 18.88 -4.07
N VAL A 158 37.31 20.16 -4.11
CA VAL A 158 37.68 20.88 -5.35
C VAL A 158 38.94 20.28 -5.97
N ALA A 159 39.96 19.97 -5.18
CA ALA A 159 41.16 19.28 -5.66
C ALA A 159 40.85 17.90 -6.27
N ALA A 160 39.80 17.23 -5.79
CA ALA A 160 39.32 15.96 -6.33
C ALA A 160 38.39 16.09 -7.55
N GLY A 161 37.97 17.31 -7.89
CA GLY A 161 37.17 17.64 -9.07
C GLY A 161 35.81 18.28 -8.79
N ALA A 162 35.47 18.59 -7.54
CA ALA A 162 34.20 19.25 -7.21
C ALA A 162 34.16 20.70 -7.72
N PRO A 163 32.97 21.27 -8.00
CA PRO A 163 32.83 22.68 -8.33
C PRO A 163 33.28 23.60 -7.19
N ARG A 164 33.98 24.69 -7.52
CA ARG A 164 34.69 25.57 -6.57
C ARG A 164 33.85 26.10 -5.40
N ASP A 165 32.58 26.42 -5.64
CA ASP A 165 31.69 27.06 -4.64
C ASP A 165 30.62 26.08 -4.12
N ILE A 166 30.84 24.76 -4.19
CA ILE A 166 29.82 23.77 -3.78
C ILE A 166 29.52 23.80 -2.27
N ILE A 167 30.47 24.27 -1.46
CA ILE A 167 30.31 24.55 -0.03
C ILE A 167 30.53 26.05 0.20
N GLY A 168 29.66 26.68 0.99
CA GLY A 168 29.78 28.08 1.42
C GLY A 168 29.46 28.25 2.91
N TRP A 169 29.66 29.45 3.44
CA TRP A 169 29.37 29.78 4.84
C TRP A 169 29.18 31.29 5.05
N ILE A 170 28.60 31.65 6.20
CA ILE A 170 28.52 33.04 6.68
C ILE A 170 29.73 33.32 7.60
N ASP A 171 30.59 34.27 7.23
CA ASP A 171 31.79 34.61 8.00
C ASP A 171 31.49 35.41 9.28
N GLN A 172 30.49 36.29 9.25
CA GLN A 172 30.05 37.08 10.40
C GLN A 172 28.57 36.78 10.72
N PRO A 173 28.26 35.67 11.42
CA PRO A 173 26.90 35.23 11.64
C PRO A 173 26.11 36.22 12.52
N THR A 174 24.95 36.62 12.02
CA THR A 174 23.92 37.36 12.78
C THR A 174 22.60 36.59 12.71
N VAL A 175 21.67 36.91 13.61
CA VAL A 175 20.30 36.34 13.57
C VAL A 175 19.62 36.68 12.24
N GLU A 176 19.82 37.90 11.75
CA GLU A 176 19.29 38.37 10.47
C GLU A 176 19.82 37.55 9.28
N LEU A 177 21.13 37.35 9.18
CA LEU A 177 21.72 36.55 8.09
C LEU A 177 21.31 35.08 8.16
N SER A 178 21.23 34.51 9.36
CA SER A 178 20.79 33.12 9.56
C SER A 178 19.33 32.96 9.08
N ASN A 179 18.47 33.91 9.44
CA ASN A 179 17.06 33.92 9.05
C ASN A 179 16.90 34.14 7.53
N GLN A 180 17.68 35.06 6.96
CA GLN A 180 17.71 35.29 5.51
C GLN A 180 18.14 34.03 4.76
N LEU A 181 19.20 33.34 5.21
CA LEU A 181 19.63 32.08 4.61
C LEU A 181 18.53 31.03 4.67
N MET A 182 17.91 30.81 5.84
CA MET A 182 16.82 29.83 5.99
C MET A 182 15.63 30.10 5.07
N LYS A 183 15.31 31.38 4.79
CA LYS A 183 14.18 31.78 3.95
C LYS A 183 14.56 32.01 2.48
N HIS A 184 15.85 31.95 2.14
CA HIS A 184 16.32 32.29 0.81
C HIS A 184 15.66 31.42 -0.26
N LYS A 185 15.25 32.05 -1.36
CA LYS A 185 14.45 31.38 -2.43
C LYS A 185 15.14 30.13 -2.98
N ASP A 186 16.46 30.16 -3.08
CA ASP A 186 17.28 29.06 -3.64
C ASP A 186 17.66 27.97 -2.62
N ILE A 187 17.29 28.09 -1.33
CA ILE A 187 17.44 26.98 -0.38
C ILE A 187 16.31 25.98 -0.56
N ASN A 188 16.65 24.70 -0.60
CA ASN A 188 15.73 23.59 -0.79
C ASN A 188 15.46 22.80 0.49
N LEU A 189 16.44 22.76 1.41
CA LEU A 189 16.33 22.05 2.69
C LEU A 189 17.17 22.72 3.78
N ILE A 190 16.68 22.72 5.01
CA ILE A 190 17.44 23.17 6.19
C ILE A 190 17.80 21.97 7.07
N LEU A 191 19.08 21.78 7.36
CA LEU A 191 19.54 20.89 8.42
C LEU A 191 19.80 21.72 9.69
N ALA A 192 18.83 21.72 10.61
CA ALA A 192 18.83 22.56 11.80
C ALA A 192 19.38 21.81 13.02
N THR A 193 20.69 21.90 13.26
CA THR A 193 21.33 21.35 14.47
C THR A 193 21.63 22.49 15.43
N GLY A 194 20.77 22.67 16.43
CA GLY A 194 20.88 23.75 17.40
C GLY A 194 19.80 23.63 18.48
N GLY A 195 19.73 24.62 19.37
CA GLY A 195 18.72 24.63 20.42
C GLY A 195 17.28 24.76 19.88
N PRO A 196 16.26 24.52 20.73
CA PRO A 196 14.85 24.48 20.32
C PRO A 196 14.37 25.72 19.56
N GLY A 197 14.84 26.92 19.92
CA GLY A 197 14.48 28.17 19.23
C GLY A 197 14.93 28.20 17.77
N MET A 198 16.12 27.69 17.47
CA MET A 198 16.66 27.64 16.11
C MET A 198 15.95 26.58 15.26
N VAL A 199 15.61 25.44 15.85
CA VAL A 199 14.83 24.39 15.19
C VAL A 199 13.43 24.89 14.86
N ARG A 200 12.76 25.57 15.79
CA ARG A 200 11.47 26.22 15.53
C ARG A 200 11.56 27.23 14.40
N ALA A 201 12.61 28.07 14.37
CA ALA A 201 12.83 29.03 13.30
C ALA A 201 12.99 28.35 11.92
N ALA A 202 13.72 27.22 11.86
CA ALA A 202 13.86 26.43 10.64
C ALA A 202 12.52 25.86 10.15
N TYR A 203 11.70 25.30 11.03
CA TYR A 203 10.35 24.80 10.67
C TYR A 203 9.35 25.93 10.34
N SER A 204 9.61 27.17 10.80
CA SER A 204 8.82 28.36 10.46
C SER A 204 9.36 29.14 9.25
N SER A 205 10.37 28.62 8.56
CA SER A 205 11.02 29.30 7.43
C SER A 205 10.21 29.28 6.13
N GLY A 206 9.21 28.39 6.03
CA GLY A 206 8.53 28.07 4.77
C GLY A 206 9.32 27.13 3.85
N LYS A 207 10.46 26.60 4.33
CA LYS A 207 11.26 25.57 3.63
C LYS A 207 11.14 24.22 4.34
N PRO A 208 11.28 23.10 3.62
CA PRO A 208 11.50 21.81 4.25
C PRO A 208 12.69 21.88 5.23
N ALA A 209 12.52 21.31 6.41
CA ALA A 209 13.53 21.31 7.45
C ALA A 209 13.64 19.92 8.09
N ILE A 210 14.87 19.54 8.44
CA ILE A 210 15.20 18.43 9.32
C ILE A 210 15.90 19.03 10.53
N GLY A 211 15.17 19.08 11.64
CA GLY A 211 15.66 19.55 12.92
C GLY A 211 16.13 18.43 13.84
N VAL A 212 16.64 18.86 14.98
CA VAL A 212 16.94 18.02 16.14
C VAL A 212 16.11 18.47 17.34
N GLY A 213 16.22 17.80 18.47
CA GLY A 213 15.65 18.22 19.75
C GLY A 213 16.70 18.29 20.86
N ALA A 214 16.29 18.80 22.03
CA ALA A 214 17.10 18.73 23.24
C ALA A 214 17.18 17.26 23.73
N GLY A 215 18.31 16.90 24.35
CA GLY A 215 18.56 15.55 24.84
C GLY A 215 18.57 15.48 26.36
N ASN A 216 17.41 15.21 26.98
CA ASN A 216 17.32 14.92 28.42
C ASN A 216 17.38 13.41 28.72
N THR A 217 18.46 12.74 28.29
CA THR A 217 18.56 11.27 28.28
C THR A 217 18.52 10.64 29.69
N PRO A 218 17.46 9.90 30.08
CA PRO A 218 17.49 9.11 31.30
C PRO A 218 18.10 7.74 31.07
N VAL A 219 18.72 7.20 32.12
CA VAL A 219 19.24 5.84 32.14
C VAL A 219 18.60 5.05 33.27
N VAL A 220 17.86 4.00 32.93
CA VAL A 220 17.36 3.03 33.90
C VAL A 220 18.41 1.94 34.12
N VAL A 221 18.66 1.59 35.38
CA VAL A 221 19.55 0.49 35.78
C VAL A 221 18.73 -0.51 36.59
N ASP A 222 18.40 -1.63 35.94
CA ASP A 222 17.65 -2.75 36.51
C ASP A 222 18.51 -3.52 37.53
N GLU A 223 17.87 -4.22 38.46
CA GLU A 223 18.54 -5.05 39.46
C GLU A 223 19.44 -6.15 38.88
N THR A 224 19.19 -6.59 37.64
CA THR A 224 20.00 -7.61 36.93
C THR A 224 21.20 -7.04 36.18
N ALA A 225 21.37 -5.71 36.15
CA ALA A 225 22.43 -5.06 35.40
C ALA A 225 23.84 -5.39 35.95
N ASP A 226 24.81 -5.53 35.05
CA ASP A 226 26.23 -5.44 35.43
C ASP A 226 26.56 -4.00 35.84
N VAL A 227 26.52 -3.75 37.15
CA VAL A 227 26.83 -2.46 37.78
C VAL A 227 28.21 -1.92 37.39
N LYS A 228 29.22 -2.79 37.22
CA LYS A 228 30.57 -2.34 36.87
C LYS A 228 30.60 -1.81 35.44
N ARG A 229 29.97 -2.52 34.51
CA ARG A 229 29.82 -2.08 33.12
C ARG A 229 28.97 -0.81 33.03
N ALA A 230 27.83 -0.77 33.72
CA ALA A 230 26.93 0.37 33.70
C ALA A 230 27.63 1.67 34.16
N VAL A 231 28.31 1.65 35.30
CA VAL A 231 29.08 2.82 35.78
C VAL A 231 30.18 3.23 34.79
N ALA A 232 30.93 2.25 34.26
CA ALA A 232 32.03 2.55 33.33
C ALA A 232 31.51 3.21 32.04
N SER A 233 30.42 2.70 31.48
CA SER A 233 29.79 3.23 30.26
C SER A 233 29.18 4.63 30.50
N ILE A 234 28.46 4.83 31.60
CA ILE A 234 27.88 6.14 31.96
C ILE A 234 29.01 7.18 32.12
N LEU A 235 30.09 6.83 32.83
CA LEU A 235 31.22 7.74 32.98
C LEU A 235 31.91 8.04 31.65
N MET A 236 32.11 7.03 30.80
CA MET A 236 32.70 7.21 29.46
C MET A 236 31.87 8.19 28.62
N SER A 237 30.56 8.04 28.58
CA SER A 237 29.68 8.92 27.81
C SER A 237 29.56 10.32 28.44
N LYS A 238 29.32 10.41 29.74
CA LYS A 238 29.08 11.70 30.43
C LYS A 238 30.31 12.61 30.46
N THR A 239 31.50 12.04 30.49
CA THR A 239 32.77 12.79 30.49
C THR A 239 33.27 13.12 29.09
N PHE A 240 32.78 12.43 28.06
CA PHE A 240 33.21 12.65 26.68
C PHE A 240 32.92 14.08 26.22
N ASP A 241 33.99 14.80 25.91
CA ASP A 241 34.01 16.22 25.56
C ASP A 241 33.32 17.09 26.63
N ASN A 242 33.50 16.72 27.91
CA ASN A 242 32.80 17.28 29.07
C ASN A 242 31.26 17.25 28.94
N GLY A 243 30.69 16.21 28.33
CA GLY A 243 29.25 15.98 28.32
C GLY A 243 28.44 16.88 27.38
N VAL A 244 29.08 17.49 26.36
CA VAL A 244 28.40 18.37 25.39
C VAL A 244 27.64 17.65 24.28
N VAL A 245 27.67 16.31 24.27
CA VAL A 245 26.87 15.50 23.34
C VAL A 245 25.42 15.45 23.87
N CYS A 246 24.45 15.80 23.03
CA CYS A 246 23.03 15.82 23.40
C CYS A 246 22.50 14.46 23.83
N ALA A 247 23.00 13.36 23.24
CA ALA A 247 22.65 12.01 23.66
C ALA A 247 23.25 11.61 25.03
N SER A 248 24.15 12.39 25.62
CA SER A 248 24.78 12.05 26.91
C SER A 248 23.74 11.97 28.04
N GLU A 249 24.01 11.09 28.99
CA GLU A 249 23.16 10.84 30.16
C GLU A 249 22.93 12.13 30.94
N GLN A 250 21.70 12.37 31.38
CA GLN A 250 21.37 13.48 32.27
C GLN A 250 20.97 12.99 33.66
N SER A 251 20.45 11.77 33.73
CA SER A 251 20.01 11.12 34.96
C SER A 251 20.28 9.62 34.92
N VAL A 252 20.53 9.05 36.09
CA VAL A 252 20.58 7.61 36.33
C VAL A 252 19.52 7.25 37.37
N ILE A 253 18.65 6.31 37.02
CA ILE A 253 17.52 5.88 37.83
C ILE A 253 17.78 4.41 38.18
N VAL A 254 18.08 4.17 39.44
CA VAL A 254 18.62 2.89 39.89
C VAL A 254 17.60 2.20 40.79
N VAL A 255 17.33 0.93 40.49
CA VAL A 255 16.46 0.09 41.33
C VAL A 255 17.07 -0.08 42.72
N ASP A 256 16.22 0.00 43.75
CA ASP A 256 16.60 0.11 45.16
C ASP A 256 17.61 -0.97 45.60
N SER A 257 17.40 -2.22 45.17
CA SER A 257 18.22 -3.39 45.53
C SER A 257 19.70 -3.24 45.18
N ILE A 258 20.04 -2.44 44.17
CA ILE A 258 21.42 -2.21 43.72
C ILE A 258 21.89 -0.76 43.91
N TYR A 259 21.04 0.13 44.44
CA TYR A 259 21.30 1.57 44.53
C TYR A 259 22.61 1.90 45.26
N GLU A 260 22.81 1.34 46.46
CA GLU A 260 24.02 1.59 47.26
C GLU A 260 25.28 1.04 46.57
N SER A 261 25.17 -0.11 45.90
CA SER A 261 26.29 -0.71 45.16
C SER A 261 26.70 0.17 43.97
N MET A 262 25.72 0.72 43.24
CA MET A 262 25.95 1.64 42.13
C MET A 262 26.58 2.95 42.61
N LYS A 263 26.05 3.54 43.68
CA LYS A 263 26.58 4.76 44.31
C LYS A 263 28.03 4.60 44.75
N ALA A 264 28.33 3.51 45.47
CA ALA A 264 29.68 3.19 45.89
C ALA A 264 30.62 3.00 44.68
N ARG A 265 30.14 2.33 43.62
CA ARG A 265 30.92 2.11 42.40
C ARG A 265 31.22 3.40 41.65
N PHE A 266 30.27 4.33 41.57
CA PHE A 266 30.50 5.68 41.03
C PHE A 266 31.60 6.42 41.80
N ALA A 267 31.50 6.45 43.14
CA ALA A 267 32.49 7.10 43.99
C ALA A 267 33.90 6.52 43.79
N GLN A 268 34.02 5.18 43.76
CA GLN A 268 35.29 4.48 43.49
C GLN A 268 35.86 4.76 42.09
N SER A 269 35.01 5.13 41.13
CA SER A 269 35.39 5.35 39.73
C SER A 269 35.65 6.81 39.38
N GLY A 270 35.68 7.69 40.39
CA GLY A 270 36.04 9.12 40.26
C GLY A 270 34.86 10.08 40.18
N ALA A 271 33.63 9.65 40.48
CA ALA A 271 32.50 10.57 40.67
C ALA A 271 32.48 11.15 42.09
N HIS A 272 32.15 12.43 42.23
CA HIS A 272 31.91 13.04 43.54
C HIS A 272 30.40 13.03 43.83
N ILE A 273 29.98 12.30 44.87
CA ILE A 273 28.58 12.29 45.31
C ILE A 273 28.36 13.52 46.20
N LEU A 274 27.51 14.43 45.74
CA LEU A 274 27.25 15.70 46.41
C LEU A 274 26.44 15.48 47.70
N SER A 275 26.88 16.12 48.79
CA SER A 275 26.06 16.30 49.98
C SER A 275 24.88 17.23 49.68
N LYS A 276 23.85 17.22 50.54
CA LYS A 276 22.67 18.10 50.38
C LYS A 276 23.04 19.58 50.19
N LYS A 277 24.03 20.08 50.94
CA LYS A 277 24.50 21.47 50.84
C LYS A 277 25.20 21.75 49.51
N GLU A 278 26.04 20.82 49.07
CA GLU A 278 26.73 20.91 47.78
C GLU A 278 25.74 20.85 46.61
N THR A 279 24.74 19.97 46.68
CA THR A 279 23.65 19.88 45.69
C THR A 279 22.96 21.23 45.51
N GLU A 280 22.55 21.92 46.58
CA GLU A 280 21.92 23.24 46.48
C GLU A 280 22.83 24.30 45.84
N ALA A 281 24.13 24.25 46.13
CA ALA A 281 25.08 25.19 45.53
C ALA A 281 25.23 24.93 44.03
N VAL A 282 25.32 23.65 43.61
CA VAL A 282 25.41 23.30 42.19
C VAL A 282 24.12 23.60 41.43
N ARG A 283 22.92 23.43 42.03
CA ARG A 283 21.65 23.80 41.38
C ARG A 283 21.63 25.25 40.87
N LYS A 284 22.10 26.18 41.69
CA LYS A 284 22.19 27.62 41.39
C LYS A 284 23.20 27.96 40.29
N VAL A 285 24.11 27.04 39.99
CA VAL A 285 25.13 27.19 38.95
C VAL A 285 24.66 26.55 37.64
N ILE A 286 23.89 25.46 37.69
CA ILE A 286 23.33 24.80 36.51
C ILE A 286 22.28 25.69 35.83
N LEU A 287 21.31 26.20 36.60
CA LEU A 287 20.25 27.07 36.09
C LEU A 287 20.41 28.49 36.62
N ILE A 288 20.34 29.47 35.72
CA ILE A 288 20.23 30.90 36.03
C ILE A 288 18.92 31.39 35.41
N ASP A 289 18.05 31.97 36.22
CA ASP A 289 16.71 32.46 35.80
C ASP A 289 15.91 31.40 35.02
N GLY A 290 15.96 30.14 35.49
CA GLY A 290 15.25 29.01 34.88
C GLY A 290 15.86 28.48 33.58
N ASN A 291 16.98 29.05 33.10
CA ASN A 291 17.63 28.64 31.86
C ASN A 291 19.01 28.00 32.14
N LEU A 292 19.43 27.09 31.25
CA LEU A 292 20.76 26.48 31.34
C LEU A 292 21.86 27.55 31.28
N ASN A 293 22.71 27.58 32.29
CA ASN A 293 23.84 28.49 32.36
C ASN A 293 24.88 28.14 31.29
N ALA A 294 25.03 29.00 30.28
CA ALA A 294 26.03 28.83 29.21
C ALA A 294 27.48 28.73 29.74
N GLY A 295 27.73 29.19 30.97
CA GLY A 295 29.02 29.11 31.65
C GLY A 295 29.41 27.70 32.12
N VAL A 296 28.44 26.79 32.35
CA VAL A 296 28.74 25.40 32.77
C VAL A 296 28.93 24.45 31.60
N VAL A 297 28.42 24.81 30.42
CA VAL A 297 28.39 23.93 29.24
C VAL A 297 29.82 23.56 28.83
N GLY A 298 30.09 22.27 28.74
CA GLY A 298 31.39 21.72 28.37
C GLY A 298 32.55 22.05 29.32
N GLN A 299 32.28 22.48 30.55
CA GLN A 299 33.31 22.69 31.56
C GLN A 299 33.58 21.41 32.36
N ALA A 300 34.82 21.23 32.83
CA ALA A 300 35.16 20.09 33.68
C ALA A 300 34.41 20.13 35.02
N ALA A 301 34.12 18.96 35.61
CA ALA A 301 33.42 18.83 36.89
C ALA A 301 34.04 19.66 38.02
N VAL A 302 35.37 19.68 38.11
CA VAL A 302 36.13 20.46 39.10
C VAL A 302 35.84 21.96 38.95
N LYS A 303 35.80 22.48 37.71
CA LYS A 303 35.52 23.89 37.45
C LYS A 303 34.08 24.27 37.79
N ILE A 304 33.12 23.36 37.57
CA ILE A 304 31.72 23.56 37.96
C ILE A 304 31.59 23.55 39.50
N ALA A 305 32.32 22.67 40.18
CA ALA A 305 32.38 22.67 41.64
C ALA A 305 32.96 24.00 42.17
N ASP A 306 34.04 24.51 41.57
CA ASP A 306 34.63 25.81 41.91
C ASP A 306 33.63 26.96 41.69
N MET A 307 32.87 26.96 40.59
CA MET A 307 31.78 27.92 40.34
C MET A 307 30.71 27.88 41.43
N ALA A 308 30.45 26.70 42.00
CA ALA A 308 29.52 26.49 43.11
C ALA A 308 30.15 26.75 44.49
N GLY A 309 31.43 27.13 44.56
CA GLY A 309 32.15 27.35 45.82
C GLY A 309 32.47 26.07 46.59
N ILE A 310 32.58 24.93 45.90
CA ILE A 310 32.84 23.60 46.46
C ILE A 310 34.23 23.14 46.03
N LYS A 311 35.02 22.61 46.97
CA LYS A 311 36.30 21.96 46.65
C LYS A 311 36.11 20.46 46.50
N VAL A 312 36.44 19.94 45.32
CA VAL A 312 36.45 18.49 45.03
C VAL A 312 37.87 18.03 44.65
N PRO A 313 38.20 16.74 44.78
CA PRO A 313 39.49 16.22 44.33
C PRO A 313 39.73 16.49 42.84
N SER A 314 40.98 16.73 42.45
CA SER A 314 41.35 17.07 41.06
C SER A 314 41.06 15.96 40.04
N TYR A 315 40.95 14.71 40.49
CA TYR A 315 40.58 13.56 39.66
C TYR A 315 39.07 13.43 39.45
N THR A 316 38.25 14.32 40.03
CA THR A 316 36.79 14.24 39.94
C THR A 316 36.34 14.36 38.49
N LYS A 317 35.68 13.31 38.00
CA LYS A 317 35.22 13.18 36.62
C LYS A 317 33.84 13.79 36.41
N ILE A 318 32.91 13.50 37.32
CA ILE A 318 31.54 13.99 37.30
C ILE A 318 31.05 14.34 38.71
N LEU A 319 30.07 15.24 38.79
CA LEU A 319 29.33 15.52 40.03
C LEU A 319 27.97 14.81 39.98
N ILE A 320 27.63 14.05 41.01
CA ILE A 320 26.34 13.34 41.09
C ILE A 320 25.53 13.90 42.25
N ALA A 321 24.30 14.34 41.98
CA ALA A 321 23.34 14.73 43.01
C ALA A 321 22.26 13.65 43.19
N GLU A 322 22.05 13.21 44.42
CA GLU A 322 20.89 12.40 44.77
C GLU A 322 19.65 13.30 44.86
N VAL A 323 18.67 13.07 44.00
CA VAL A 323 17.45 13.89 43.87
C VAL A 323 16.20 13.01 43.74
N SER A 324 15.04 13.58 44.07
CA SER A 324 13.75 12.86 44.04
C SER A 324 12.74 13.45 43.07
N SER A 325 12.80 14.76 42.79
CA SER A 325 11.87 15.39 41.86
C SER A 325 12.31 15.25 40.40
N THR A 326 11.36 14.95 39.52
CA THR A 326 11.52 14.97 38.06
C THR A 326 10.85 16.20 37.43
N GLY A 327 10.45 17.18 38.25
CA GLY A 327 9.77 18.40 37.83
C GLY A 327 10.73 19.48 37.31
N GLU A 328 10.14 20.53 36.72
CA GLU A 328 10.86 21.65 36.12
C GLU A 328 11.67 22.46 37.15
N GLU A 329 11.29 22.44 38.42
CA GLU A 329 11.99 23.12 39.50
C GLU A 329 13.33 22.45 39.88
N GLU A 330 13.52 21.18 39.52
CA GLU A 330 14.74 20.44 39.85
C GLU A 330 15.80 20.64 38.76
N ALA A 331 16.80 21.49 39.03
CA ALA A 331 17.88 21.78 38.09
C ALA A 331 18.62 20.53 37.59
N PHE A 332 18.73 19.49 38.41
CA PHE A 332 19.35 18.22 37.99
C PHE A 332 18.49 17.39 37.04
N ALA A 333 17.18 17.63 36.97
CA ALA A 333 16.26 16.94 36.08
C ALA A 333 16.36 17.41 34.61
N HIS A 334 16.99 18.56 34.35
CA HIS A 334 17.14 19.14 33.00
C HIS A 334 18.34 18.62 32.22
N GLU A 335 18.41 18.97 30.94
CA GLU A 335 19.62 18.83 30.13
C GLU A 335 20.70 19.82 30.61
N LYS A 336 21.89 19.30 30.95
CA LYS A 336 22.96 20.08 31.61
C LYS A 336 24.21 20.30 30.76
N LEU A 337 24.36 19.55 29.66
CA LEU A 337 25.49 19.59 28.70
C LEU A 337 26.88 19.77 29.37
N SER A 338 27.06 19.14 30.51
CA SER A 338 28.24 19.25 31.38
C SER A 338 28.38 17.95 32.19
N PRO A 339 29.53 17.66 32.83
CA PRO A 339 29.79 16.45 33.61
C PRO A 339 29.05 16.41 34.96
N THR A 340 27.73 16.60 34.94
CA THR A 340 26.82 16.59 36.07
C THR A 340 25.70 15.58 35.82
N LEU A 341 25.30 14.80 36.83
CA LEU A 341 24.33 13.72 36.70
C LEU A 341 23.37 13.70 37.89
N ALA A 342 22.07 13.53 37.62
CA ALA A 342 21.08 13.24 38.65
C ALA A 342 21.09 11.75 38.98
N MET A 343 20.99 11.38 40.25
CA MET A 343 20.80 9.99 40.69
C MET A 343 19.47 9.85 41.42
N TYR A 344 18.57 9.05 40.85
CA TYR A 344 17.24 8.76 41.37
C TYR A 344 17.19 7.34 41.90
N ARG A 345 16.54 7.16 43.05
CA ARG A 345 16.18 5.84 43.59
C ARG A 345 14.80 5.45 43.10
N ALA A 346 14.67 4.24 42.56
CA ALA A 346 13.40 3.66 42.18
C ALA A 346 13.11 2.40 42.99
N LYS A 347 11.84 2.19 43.35
CA LYS A 347 11.41 1.03 44.13
C LYS A 347 11.67 -0.28 43.39
N ASP A 348 11.36 -0.29 42.10
CA ASP A 348 11.48 -1.43 41.20
C ASP A 348 11.69 -0.92 39.77
N PHE A 349 11.86 -1.85 38.82
CA PHE A 349 12.04 -1.53 37.41
C PHE A 349 10.91 -0.63 36.85
N TYR A 350 9.65 -0.92 37.17
CA TYR A 350 8.51 -0.19 36.60
C TYR A 350 8.45 1.26 37.09
N ASP A 351 8.69 1.47 38.39
CA ASP A 351 8.84 2.81 38.96
C ASP A 351 10.04 3.57 38.35
N ALA A 352 11.12 2.86 38.02
CA ALA A 352 12.27 3.46 37.32
C ALA A 352 11.89 3.93 35.92
N VAL A 353 11.13 3.11 35.18
CA VAL A 353 10.60 3.48 33.84
C VAL A 353 9.65 4.67 33.94
N THR A 354 8.74 4.73 34.91
CA THR A 354 7.84 5.88 35.09
C THR A 354 8.59 7.18 35.35
N LYS A 355 9.65 7.15 36.17
CA LYS A 355 10.52 8.33 36.35
C LYS A 355 11.24 8.72 35.06
N ALA A 356 11.72 7.74 34.29
CA ALA A 356 12.36 7.99 33.00
C ALA A 356 11.38 8.65 32.00
N GLU A 357 10.12 8.19 31.95
CA GLU A 357 9.07 8.81 31.13
C GLU A 357 8.86 10.29 31.48
N ALA A 358 8.80 10.61 32.77
CA ALA A 358 8.63 11.97 33.24
C ALA A 358 9.80 12.88 32.82
N LEU A 359 11.04 12.38 32.93
CA LEU A 359 12.25 13.11 32.53
C LEU A 359 12.34 13.32 31.00
N VAL A 360 11.93 12.31 30.22
CA VAL A 360 11.79 12.44 28.77
C VAL A 360 10.75 13.51 28.43
N ALA A 361 9.59 13.49 29.09
CA ALA A 361 8.53 14.47 28.88
C ALA A 361 8.96 15.90 29.24
N LEU A 362 9.84 16.07 30.23
CA LEU A 362 10.36 17.38 30.65
C LEU A 362 11.21 18.06 29.56
N GLY A 363 12.06 17.32 28.84
CA GLY A 363 12.99 17.95 27.90
C GLY A 363 13.80 17.03 26.98
N GLY A 364 13.41 15.76 26.86
CA GLY A 364 14.14 14.75 26.06
C GLY A 364 13.28 14.01 25.04
N ILE A 365 12.04 14.45 24.83
CA ILE A 365 11.06 13.74 24.01
C ILE A 365 11.58 13.52 22.59
N GLY A 366 11.51 12.27 22.15
CA GLY A 366 11.97 11.84 20.84
C GLY A 366 13.48 11.64 20.69
N HIS A 367 14.32 12.03 21.66
CA HIS A 367 15.77 12.00 21.49
C HIS A 367 16.40 10.63 21.80
N THR A 368 16.75 10.36 23.07
CA THR A 368 17.47 9.16 23.50
C THR A 368 17.08 8.74 24.92
N SER A 369 16.99 7.44 25.17
CA SER A 369 16.94 6.82 26.50
C SER A 369 17.86 5.60 26.53
N ALA A 370 18.27 5.17 27.74
CA ALA A 370 19.08 3.96 27.89
C ALA A 370 18.61 3.06 29.05
N LEU A 371 18.86 1.76 28.90
CA LEU A 371 18.57 0.72 29.88
C LEU A 371 19.79 -0.19 30.05
N TYR A 372 20.24 -0.37 31.29
CA TYR A 372 21.18 -1.42 31.67
C TYR A 372 20.43 -2.55 32.37
N ILE A 373 20.58 -3.76 31.84
CA ILE A 373 19.82 -4.95 32.23
C ILE A 373 20.51 -6.22 31.73
N ASP A 374 20.19 -7.39 32.28
CA ASP A 374 20.49 -8.66 31.62
C ASP A 374 19.64 -8.82 30.34
N GLN A 375 20.22 -8.42 29.21
CA GLN A 375 19.51 -8.32 27.94
C GLN A 375 19.09 -9.68 27.35
N ASP A 376 19.72 -10.77 27.79
CA ASP A 376 19.51 -12.11 27.24
C ASP A 376 18.41 -12.87 28.00
N GLN A 377 18.08 -12.43 29.23
CA GLN A 377 17.05 -13.06 30.06
C GLN A 377 15.82 -12.16 30.29
N GLN A 378 15.95 -10.83 30.15
CA GLN A 378 14.90 -9.87 30.51
C GLN A 378 14.20 -9.25 29.29
N HIS A 379 13.85 -10.06 28.28
CA HIS A 379 13.23 -9.58 27.05
C HIS A 379 11.91 -8.82 27.28
N GLU A 380 11.09 -9.24 28.24
CA GLU A 380 9.82 -8.57 28.57
C GLU A 380 10.04 -7.16 29.13
N LYS A 381 11.03 -6.97 30.00
CA LYS A 381 11.39 -5.65 30.54
C LYS A 381 11.95 -4.74 29.45
N ILE A 382 12.76 -5.28 28.53
CA ILE A 382 13.25 -4.52 27.36
C ILE A 382 12.10 -4.08 26.47
N ALA A 383 11.15 -4.98 26.17
CA ALA A 383 9.97 -4.67 25.38
C ALA A 383 9.09 -3.61 26.07
N TYR A 384 8.89 -3.73 27.38
CA TYR A 384 8.17 -2.75 28.18
C TYR A 384 8.84 -1.36 28.16
N PHE A 385 10.17 -1.31 28.35
CA PHE A 385 10.92 -0.05 28.23
C PHE A 385 10.79 0.55 26.82
N GLY A 386 10.87 -0.30 25.79
CA GLY A 386 10.67 0.06 24.39
C GLY A 386 9.32 0.70 24.11
N ASP A 387 8.25 0.14 24.67
CA ASP A 387 6.87 0.64 24.50
C ASP A 387 6.64 1.97 25.23
N LYS A 388 7.23 2.14 26.42
CA LYS A 388 7.02 3.34 27.26
C LYS A 388 7.88 4.54 26.85
N MET A 389 9.14 4.31 26.48
CA MET A 389 10.04 5.42 26.18
C MET A 389 9.68 6.11 24.86
N LYS A 390 9.14 7.33 24.95
CA LYS A 390 8.95 8.22 23.80
C LYS A 390 10.27 8.83 23.34
N THR A 391 11.21 7.99 22.91
CA THR A 391 12.54 8.39 22.41
C THR A 391 12.88 7.58 21.16
N ALA A 392 13.44 8.22 20.13
CA ALA A 392 13.73 7.54 18.87
C ALA A 392 14.92 6.57 18.95
N ARG A 393 15.86 6.81 19.88
CA ARG A 393 17.01 5.94 20.15
C ARG A 393 16.88 5.35 21.55
N ILE A 394 16.66 4.05 21.63
CA ILE A 394 16.58 3.31 22.89
C ILE A 394 17.81 2.41 22.95
N LEU A 395 18.69 2.68 23.91
CA LEU A 395 20.00 2.04 23.99
C LEU A 395 20.02 0.99 25.09
N ILE A 396 20.38 -0.24 24.75
CA ILE A 396 20.52 -1.33 25.73
C ILE A 396 22.00 -1.55 26.01
N ASN A 397 22.38 -1.51 27.29
CA ASN A 397 23.73 -1.80 27.79
C ASN A 397 24.88 -1.00 27.12
N SER A 398 24.60 0.20 26.60
CA SER A 398 25.55 0.99 25.82
C SER A 398 25.69 2.41 26.36
N PRO A 399 26.90 3.01 26.31
CA PRO A 399 27.11 4.42 26.69
C PRO A 399 26.30 5.35 25.76
N ALA A 400 25.56 6.30 26.32
CA ALA A 400 24.50 6.97 25.57
C ALA A 400 25.00 7.90 24.45
N SER A 401 26.09 8.64 24.69
CA SER A 401 26.69 9.52 23.69
C SER A 401 27.14 8.74 22.45
N GLN A 402 27.90 7.67 22.64
CA GLN A 402 28.44 6.85 21.55
C GLN A 402 27.37 5.95 20.92
N GLY A 403 26.45 5.41 21.73
CA GLY A 403 25.35 4.59 21.24
C GLY A 403 24.35 5.41 20.41
N GLY A 404 24.04 6.64 20.82
CA GLY A 404 23.06 7.50 20.16
C GLY A 404 23.52 8.04 18.81
N ILE A 405 24.83 8.34 18.67
CA ILE A 405 25.39 8.80 17.39
C ILE A 405 25.54 7.67 16.37
N GLY A 406 25.49 6.39 16.77
CA GLY A 406 25.42 5.23 15.88
C GLY A 406 26.75 4.56 15.55
N ASP A 407 26.66 3.36 14.95
CA ASP A 407 27.72 2.50 14.40
C ASP A 407 28.79 1.95 15.38
N LEU A 408 28.93 2.53 16.58
CA LEU A 408 29.99 2.16 17.52
C LEU A 408 29.68 0.93 18.38
N TYR A 409 28.43 0.81 18.84
CA TYR A 409 27.97 -0.29 19.71
C TYR A 409 26.87 -1.13 19.06
N ASN A 410 26.34 -0.65 17.94
CA ASN A 410 25.41 -1.37 17.10
C ASN A 410 25.72 -1.02 15.64
N PHE A 411 26.05 -2.02 14.82
CA PHE A 411 26.63 -1.84 13.48
C PHE A 411 25.59 -1.52 12.39
N LYS A 412 24.44 -0.97 12.80
CA LYS A 412 23.25 -0.76 11.95
C LYS A 412 22.57 0.59 12.18
N LEU A 413 22.68 1.21 13.37
CA LEU A 413 22.23 2.60 13.55
C LEU A 413 23.20 3.51 12.80
N ALA A 414 22.68 4.26 11.85
CA ALA A 414 23.45 5.14 10.98
C ALA A 414 24.31 6.13 11.78
N PRO A 415 25.61 6.30 11.47
CA PRO A 415 26.46 7.26 12.17
C PRO A 415 26.05 8.69 11.80
N SER A 416 25.79 9.54 12.81
CA SER A 416 25.30 10.91 12.57
C SER A 416 25.58 11.88 13.72
N LEU A 417 25.67 13.16 13.38
CA LEU A 417 25.71 14.28 14.32
C LEU A 417 24.47 15.18 14.20
N THR A 418 23.42 14.69 13.53
CA THR A 418 22.10 15.33 13.47
C THR A 418 21.06 14.25 13.76
N LEU A 419 20.55 14.29 14.99
CA LEU A 419 19.71 13.24 15.57
C LEU A 419 18.25 13.75 15.60
N GLY A 420 17.41 13.29 14.66
CA GLY A 420 16.02 13.75 14.55
C GLY A 420 15.15 13.17 15.66
N CYS A 421 14.30 13.97 16.29
CA CYS A 421 13.48 13.56 17.44
C CYS A 421 12.04 13.17 17.09
N GLY A 422 11.73 12.95 15.81
CA GLY A 422 10.39 12.60 15.36
C GLY A 422 9.35 13.68 15.61
N SER A 423 8.09 13.36 15.31
CA SER A 423 6.97 14.29 15.46
C SER A 423 6.77 14.74 16.91
N TRP A 424 7.11 13.89 17.89
CA TRP A 424 7.05 14.24 19.32
C TRP A 424 7.97 15.41 19.68
N GLY A 425 9.17 15.46 19.10
CA GLY A 425 10.11 16.57 19.26
C GLY A 425 9.90 17.73 18.30
N GLY A 426 8.80 17.74 17.53
CA GLY A 426 8.56 18.75 16.49
C GLY A 426 9.51 18.63 15.30
N ASN A 427 9.96 17.42 14.97
CA ASN A 427 10.83 17.14 13.83
C ASN A 427 10.13 16.28 12.77
N SER A 428 10.62 16.38 11.53
CA SER A 428 10.10 15.67 10.35
C SER A 428 10.54 14.22 10.28
N ILE A 429 11.60 13.83 11.01
CA ILE A 429 12.13 12.46 11.06
C ILE A 429 12.56 12.11 12.49
N SER A 430 12.59 10.82 12.81
CA SER A 430 13.11 10.25 14.06
C SER A 430 14.49 9.56 13.90
N GLU A 431 15.10 9.68 12.73
CA GLU A 431 16.30 8.90 12.40
C GLU A 431 17.61 9.66 12.68
N ASN A 432 18.72 8.93 12.59
CA ASN A 432 20.04 9.53 12.42
C ASN A 432 20.16 10.02 10.97
N VAL A 433 20.35 11.33 10.76
CA VAL A 433 20.42 11.92 9.41
C VAL A 433 21.63 11.36 8.66
N GLY A 434 21.45 11.12 7.37
CA GLY A 434 22.42 10.57 6.43
C GLY A 434 22.01 10.83 4.97
N PRO A 435 22.77 10.32 3.97
CA PRO A 435 22.59 10.61 2.55
C PRO A 435 21.17 10.44 2.01
N LYS A 436 20.47 9.36 2.39
CA LYS A 436 19.07 9.12 1.98
C LYS A 436 18.10 10.28 2.23
N HIS A 437 18.37 11.11 3.23
CA HIS A 437 17.51 12.26 3.59
C HIS A 437 17.78 13.49 2.72
N LEU A 438 18.84 13.46 1.92
CA LEU A 438 19.30 14.57 1.08
C LEU A 438 19.05 14.32 -0.42
N ILE A 439 18.23 13.32 -0.74
CA ILE A 439 17.87 12.92 -2.10
C ILE A 439 16.34 12.90 -2.21
N ASN A 440 15.84 13.43 -3.32
CA ASN A 440 14.48 13.17 -3.78
C ASN A 440 14.48 11.90 -4.65
N THR A 441 13.41 11.14 -4.51
CA THR A 441 13.21 9.91 -5.28
C THR A 441 12.21 10.15 -6.40
N LYS A 442 12.64 9.99 -7.66
CA LYS A 442 11.76 10.04 -8.84
C LYS A 442 11.33 8.62 -9.21
N THR A 443 10.03 8.41 -9.38
CA THR A 443 9.47 7.13 -9.82
C THR A 443 9.07 7.23 -11.29
N VAL A 444 9.65 6.39 -12.15
CA VAL A 444 9.20 6.19 -13.53
C VAL A 444 8.37 4.91 -13.56
N ALA A 445 7.07 5.05 -13.82
CA ALA A 445 6.15 3.93 -13.96
C ALA A 445 5.85 3.67 -15.43
N LYS A 446 6.24 2.50 -15.94
CA LYS A 446 5.92 2.01 -17.27
C LYS A 446 4.49 1.44 -17.26
N ARG A 447 3.79 1.52 -18.39
CA ARG A 447 2.52 0.78 -18.56
C ARG A 447 2.82 -0.71 -18.41
N ALA A 448 2.11 -1.36 -17.51
CA ALA A 448 2.04 -2.80 -17.39
C ALA A 448 0.57 -3.20 -17.46
N GLU A 449 0.31 -4.36 -18.05
CA GLU A 449 -1.03 -4.93 -18.11
C GLU A 449 -1.24 -5.84 -16.91
N ASN A 450 -2.45 -5.84 -16.35
CA ASN A 450 -2.78 -6.81 -15.30
C ASN A 450 -2.68 -8.23 -15.89
N MET A 451 -2.31 -9.20 -15.05
CA MET A 451 -2.43 -10.60 -15.43
C MET A 451 -3.92 -10.94 -15.64
N LEU A 452 -4.24 -11.59 -16.76
CA LEU A 452 -5.55 -12.21 -16.98
C LEU A 452 -5.45 -13.70 -16.64
N TRP A 453 -6.59 -14.30 -16.30
CA TRP A 453 -6.69 -15.72 -15.95
C TRP A 453 -7.65 -16.44 -16.88
N HIS A 454 -7.41 -17.72 -17.07
CA HIS A 454 -8.35 -18.64 -17.70
C HIS A 454 -8.65 -19.78 -16.72
N LYS A 455 -9.73 -19.63 -15.95
CA LYS A 455 -10.17 -20.62 -14.95
C LYS A 455 -11.44 -21.31 -15.40
N LEU A 456 -11.46 -22.62 -15.22
CA LEU A 456 -12.52 -23.54 -15.60
C LEU A 456 -12.71 -24.59 -14.50
N PRO A 457 -13.84 -25.32 -14.50
CA PRO A 457 -13.95 -26.55 -13.72
C PRO A 457 -12.79 -27.50 -14.03
N LYS A 458 -12.37 -28.29 -13.04
CA LYS A 458 -11.25 -29.23 -13.21
C LYS A 458 -11.57 -30.27 -14.27
N ASN A 459 -12.82 -30.73 -14.28
CA ASN A 459 -13.33 -31.72 -15.22
C ASN A 459 -14.58 -31.19 -15.92
N ILE A 460 -14.63 -31.30 -17.25
CA ILE A 460 -15.80 -30.99 -18.07
C ILE A 460 -16.11 -32.24 -18.90
N TYR A 461 -17.17 -32.94 -18.51
CA TYR A 461 -17.70 -34.11 -19.22
C TYR A 461 -18.79 -33.67 -20.17
N PHE A 462 -18.82 -34.20 -21.39
CA PHE A 462 -19.82 -33.81 -22.39
C PHE A 462 -20.17 -34.96 -23.33
N ARG A 463 -21.24 -34.75 -24.12
CA ARG A 463 -21.94 -35.69 -25.01
C ARG A 463 -23.08 -36.45 -24.34
N ARG A 464 -23.93 -37.03 -25.17
CA ARG A 464 -25.10 -37.81 -24.76
C ARG A 464 -24.72 -39.04 -23.95
N GLY A 465 -25.43 -39.25 -22.84
CA GLY A 465 -25.29 -40.39 -21.95
C GLY A 465 -23.98 -40.41 -21.16
N CYS A 466 -23.30 -39.25 -21.03
CA CYS A 466 -22.06 -39.17 -20.27
C CYS A 466 -22.27 -39.12 -18.74
N LEU A 467 -23.49 -38.81 -18.27
CA LEU A 467 -23.80 -38.62 -16.85
C LEU A 467 -23.33 -39.79 -15.96
N PRO A 468 -23.65 -41.07 -16.24
CA PRO A 468 -23.23 -42.16 -15.37
C PRO A 468 -21.70 -42.35 -15.31
N PHE A 469 -21.01 -42.08 -16.42
CA PHE A 469 -19.56 -42.22 -16.52
C PHE A 469 -18.83 -41.08 -15.81
N ALA A 470 -19.34 -39.86 -15.94
CA ALA A 470 -18.80 -38.67 -15.28
C ALA A 470 -18.93 -38.77 -13.76
N LEU A 471 -20.08 -39.23 -13.25
CA LEU A 471 -20.29 -39.41 -11.81
C LEU A 471 -19.35 -40.44 -11.20
N ALA A 472 -18.79 -41.39 -11.98
CA ALA A 472 -17.86 -42.39 -11.47
C ALA A 472 -16.57 -41.79 -10.87
N ASP A 473 -16.18 -40.57 -11.25
CA ASP A 473 -15.06 -39.83 -10.65
C ASP A 473 -15.28 -39.51 -9.16
N LEU A 474 -16.54 -39.55 -8.70
CA LEU A 474 -16.92 -39.33 -7.31
C LEU A 474 -16.87 -40.62 -6.47
N ALA A 475 -16.28 -41.71 -6.97
CA ALA A 475 -16.28 -43.02 -6.30
C ALA A 475 -15.63 -43.03 -4.90
N ASN A 476 -14.81 -42.03 -4.58
CA ASN A 476 -14.21 -41.88 -3.24
C ASN A 476 -15.07 -41.06 -2.25
N LYS A 477 -16.21 -40.53 -2.70
CA LYS A 477 -17.13 -39.71 -1.91
C LYS A 477 -18.23 -40.58 -1.30
N LYS A 478 -18.92 -40.08 -0.27
CA LYS A 478 -19.86 -40.88 0.54
C LYS A 478 -21.28 -40.33 0.61
N ARG A 479 -21.45 -39.01 0.52
CA ARG A 479 -22.72 -38.34 0.82
C ARG A 479 -22.95 -37.21 -0.18
N ALA A 480 -23.95 -37.36 -1.03
CA ALA A 480 -24.29 -36.38 -2.05
C ALA A 480 -25.63 -35.69 -1.74
N THR A 481 -25.66 -34.36 -1.81
CA THR A 481 -26.91 -33.60 -1.85
C THR A 481 -27.17 -33.09 -3.25
N ILE A 482 -28.32 -33.42 -3.83
CA ILE A 482 -28.76 -32.87 -5.11
C ILE A 482 -29.58 -31.61 -4.84
N VAL A 483 -29.17 -30.48 -5.42
CA VAL A 483 -29.91 -29.21 -5.38
C VAL A 483 -30.59 -29.01 -6.73
N THR A 484 -31.91 -28.90 -6.72
CA THR A 484 -32.72 -28.81 -7.93
C THR A 484 -34.01 -28.02 -7.71
N GLY A 485 -34.80 -27.84 -8.77
CA GLY A 485 -36.10 -27.18 -8.71
C GLY A 485 -37.28 -28.17 -8.62
N PRO A 486 -38.44 -27.71 -8.13
CA PRO A 486 -39.59 -28.57 -7.84
C PRO A 486 -40.14 -29.25 -9.10
N TYR A 487 -40.12 -28.57 -10.24
CA TYR A 487 -40.55 -29.14 -11.52
C TYR A 487 -39.66 -30.30 -11.99
N LEU A 488 -38.33 -30.13 -11.90
CA LEU A 488 -37.38 -31.17 -12.33
C LEU A 488 -37.49 -32.41 -11.44
N PHE A 489 -37.65 -32.20 -10.12
CA PHE A 489 -37.86 -33.28 -9.17
C PHE A 489 -39.19 -34.03 -9.43
N ALA A 490 -40.31 -33.30 -9.56
CA ALA A 490 -41.62 -33.91 -9.77
C ALA A 490 -41.74 -34.70 -11.09
N ASN A 491 -40.92 -34.39 -12.08
CA ASN A 491 -40.90 -35.06 -13.38
C ASN A 491 -39.77 -36.10 -13.52
N GLY A 492 -39.08 -36.47 -12.42
CA GLY A 492 -38.12 -37.57 -12.40
C GLY A 492 -36.74 -37.28 -13.03
N TYR A 493 -36.39 -36.02 -13.28
CA TYR A 493 -35.07 -35.68 -13.86
C TYR A 493 -33.90 -36.01 -12.92
N CYS A 494 -34.16 -36.15 -11.63
CA CYS A 494 -33.15 -36.53 -10.64
C CYS A 494 -32.92 -38.03 -10.54
N ASP A 495 -33.85 -38.86 -11.05
CA ASP A 495 -33.92 -40.29 -10.74
C ASP A 495 -32.67 -41.05 -11.20
N GLU A 496 -32.17 -40.73 -12.39
CA GLU A 496 -30.95 -41.33 -12.93
C GLU A 496 -29.72 -40.95 -12.09
N THR A 497 -29.58 -39.68 -11.74
CA THR A 497 -28.48 -39.18 -10.89
C THR A 497 -28.52 -39.88 -9.52
N ILE A 498 -29.69 -39.94 -8.88
CA ILE A 498 -29.89 -40.62 -7.59
C ILE A 498 -29.52 -42.10 -7.70
N LYS A 499 -29.96 -42.77 -8.77
CA LYS A 499 -29.70 -44.19 -9.01
C LYS A 499 -28.20 -44.46 -9.15
N VAL A 500 -27.48 -43.68 -9.95
CA VAL A 500 -26.04 -43.84 -10.17
C VAL A 500 -25.27 -43.62 -8.86
N LEU A 501 -25.54 -42.52 -8.15
CA LEU A 501 -24.86 -42.22 -6.88
C LEU A 501 -25.12 -43.32 -5.82
N LYS A 502 -26.36 -43.82 -5.71
CA LYS A 502 -26.68 -44.94 -4.80
C LYS A 502 -26.01 -46.24 -5.21
N GLN A 503 -25.88 -46.52 -6.51
CA GLN A 503 -25.15 -47.71 -7.01
C GLN A 503 -23.66 -47.65 -6.66
N MET A 504 -23.10 -46.45 -6.51
CA MET A 504 -21.73 -46.23 -6.03
C MET A 504 -21.60 -46.35 -4.50
N GLY A 505 -22.69 -46.62 -3.77
CA GLY A 505 -22.70 -46.76 -2.32
C GLY A 505 -22.85 -45.45 -1.55
N MET A 506 -23.27 -44.36 -2.21
CA MET A 506 -23.46 -43.06 -1.57
C MET A 506 -24.82 -42.93 -0.90
N GLU A 507 -24.87 -42.23 0.23
CA GLU A 507 -26.12 -41.70 0.75
C GLU A 507 -26.49 -40.45 -0.06
N VAL A 508 -27.77 -40.31 -0.43
CA VAL A 508 -28.24 -39.22 -1.30
C VAL A 508 -29.45 -38.54 -0.68
N GLU A 509 -29.37 -37.22 -0.53
CA GLU A 509 -30.48 -36.33 -0.17
C GLU A 509 -30.78 -35.38 -1.33
N VAL A 510 -32.04 -34.94 -1.47
CA VAL A 510 -32.45 -34.02 -2.53
C VAL A 510 -33.11 -32.79 -1.91
N PHE A 511 -32.54 -31.62 -2.16
CA PHE A 511 -33.16 -30.33 -1.90
C PHE A 511 -33.77 -29.80 -3.19
N HIS A 512 -35.11 -29.82 -3.28
CA HIS A 512 -35.84 -29.54 -4.51
C HIS A 512 -36.71 -28.28 -4.45
N GLU A 513 -36.47 -27.38 -3.49
CA GLU A 513 -37.26 -26.17 -3.25
C GLU A 513 -36.70 -24.93 -4.00
N VAL A 514 -35.78 -25.12 -4.97
CA VAL A 514 -35.21 -23.99 -5.71
C VAL A 514 -36.13 -23.55 -6.84
N GLU A 515 -36.77 -22.40 -6.66
CA GLU A 515 -37.58 -21.75 -7.69
C GLU A 515 -36.73 -20.90 -8.65
N ALA A 516 -37.35 -20.41 -9.72
CA ALA A 516 -36.71 -19.41 -10.58
C ALA A 516 -36.47 -18.12 -9.78
N ASP A 517 -35.35 -17.43 -10.05
CA ASP A 517 -34.89 -16.27 -9.27
C ASP A 517 -34.78 -16.56 -7.75
N PRO A 518 -33.86 -17.46 -7.34
CA PRO A 518 -33.82 -17.99 -5.98
C PRO A 518 -33.57 -16.90 -4.94
N THR A 519 -34.20 -17.04 -3.76
CA THR A 519 -34.07 -16.09 -2.66
C THR A 519 -33.03 -16.52 -1.62
N LEU A 520 -32.53 -15.57 -0.84
CA LEU A 520 -31.66 -15.85 0.31
C LEU A 520 -32.34 -16.75 1.34
N GLU A 521 -33.66 -16.64 1.51
CA GLU A 521 -34.43 -17.54 2.37
C GLU A 521 -34.30 -19.01 1.92
N VAL A 522 -34.48 -19.30 0.63
CA VAL A 522 -34.36 -20.66 0.07
C VAL A 522 -32.93 -21.17 0.22
N VAL A 523 -31.92 -20.32 -0.02
CA VAL A 523 -30.52 -20.65 0.23
C VAL A 523 -30.29 -21.04 1.69
N ARG A 524 -30.81 -20.26 2.66
CA ARG A 524 -30.67 -20.58 4.09
C ARG A 524 -31.34 -21.91 4.47
N LYS A 525 -32.49 -22.24 3.88
CA LYS A 525 -33.15 -23.56 4.06
C LYS A 525 -32.28 -24.69 3.52
N GLY A 526 -31.72 -24.52 2.31
CA GLY A 526 -30.78 -25.48 1.73
C GLY A 526 -29.54 -25.67 2.59
N VAL A 527 -28.92 -24.59 3.07
CA VAL A 527 -27.77 -24.62 3.99
C VAL A 527 -28.10 -25.36 5.29
N HIS A 528 -29.32 -25.21 5.81
CA HIS A 528 -29.75 -25.98 6.98
C HIS A 528 -29.79 -27.49 6.70
N SER A 529 -30.36 -27.91 5.56
CA SER A 529 -30.33 -29.31 5.11
C SER A 529 -28.89 -29.81 4.92
N LEU A 530 -28.01 -29.04 4.26
CA LEU A 530 -26.59 -29.39 4.09
C LEU A 530 -25.86 -29.55 5.43
N ASN A 531 -26.14 -28.71 6.43
CA ASN A 531 -25.52 -28.82 7.75
C ASN A 531 -25.97 -30.05 8.54
N LEU A 532 -27.22 -30.49 8.36
CA LEU A 532 -27.74 -31.72 8.95
C LEU A 532 -27.18 -32.96 8.23
N PHE A 533 -27.21 -32.95 6.89
CA PHE A 533 -26.79 -34.09 6.08
C PHE A 533 -25.28 -34.19 5.92
N LYS A 534 -24.51 -33.11 6.05
CA LYS A 534 -23.05 -33.06 5.90
C LYS A 534 -22.54 -33.79 4.63
N PRO A 535 -22.97 -33.37 3.43
CA PRO A 535 -22.49 -33.98 2.20
C PRO A 535 -21.01 -33.67 1.96
N ASP A 536 -20.32 -34.58 1.28
CA ASP A 536 -19.00 -34.33 0.68
C ASP A 536 -19.09 -34.03 -0.83
N VAL A 537 -20.30 -34.05 -1.41
CA VAL A 537 -20.62 -33.60 -2.76
C VAL A 537 -21.96 -32.84 -2.79
N ILE A 538 -21.98 -31.69 -3.44
CA ILE A 538 -23.21 -30.97 -3.79
C ILE A 538 -23.38 -31.06 -5.31
N VAL A 539 -24.47 -31.66 -5.77
CA VAL A 539 -24.82 -31.78 -7.19
C VAL A 539 -25.89 -30.76 -7.53
N ALA A 540 -25.52 -29.71 -8.26
CA ALA A 540 -26.43 -28.73 -8.80
C ALA A 540 -27.03 -29.22 -10.13
N LEU A 541 -28.25 -29.74 -10.10
CA LEU A 541 -28.94 -30.30 -11.26
C LEU A 541 -30.10 -29.37 -11.67
N GLY A 542 -29.93 -28.67 -12.79
CA GLY A 542 -30.98 -27.80 -13.31
C GLY A 542 -30.49 -26.71 -14.27
N GLY A 543 -31.27 -25.64 -14.41
CA GLY A 543 -30.84 -24.41 -15.09
C GLY A 543 -30.02 -23.48 -14.18
N GLY A 544 -29.89 -22.21 -14.56
CA GLY A 544 -29.12 -21.22 -13.79
C GLY A 544 -29.59 -21.06 -12.34
N SER A 545 -30.90 -21.04 -12.08
CA SER A 545 -31.44 -20.82 -10.72
C SER A 545 -31.02 -21.91 -9.71
N PRO A 546 -31.21 -23.23 -9.97
CA PRO A 546 -30.63 -24.29 -9.12
C PRO A 546 -29.11 -24.20 -8.92
N MET A 547 -28.35 -23.83 -9.95
CA MET A 547 -26.89 -23.73 -9.86
C MET A 547 -26.42 -22.56 -9.01
N ASP A 548 -27.00 -21.39 -9.22
CA ASP A 548 -26.65 -20.19 -8.48
C ASP A 548 -27.00 -20.35 -6.99
N ALA A 549 -28.18 -20.92 -6.70
CA ALA A 549 -28.56 -21.28 -5.34
C ALA A 549 -27.57 -22.28 -4.72
N ALA A 550 -27.20 -23.34 -5.46
CA ALA A 550 -26.23 -24.33 -4.98
C ALA A 550 -24.84 -23.74 -4.71
N LYS A 551 -24.36 -22.80 -5.53
CA LYS A 551 -23.09 -22.10 -5.31
C LYS A 551 -23.09 -21.31 -4.00
N ILE A 552 -24.16 -20.58 -3.70
CA ILE A 552 -24.25 -19.83 -2.45
C ILE A 552 -24.46 -20.76 -1.25
N MET A 553 -25.28 -21.81 -1.40
CA MET A 553 -25.41 -22.86 -0.38
C MET A 553 -24.05 -23.50 -0.07
N TRP A 554 -23.23 -23.74 -1.09
CA TRP A 554 -21.88 -24.30 -0.95
C TRP A 554 -20.96 -23.36 -0.16
N VAL A 555 -20.94 -22.06 -0.49
CA VAL A 555 -20.15 -21.06 0.27
C VAL A 555 -20.54 -21.04 1.74
N MET A 556 -21.84 -20.92 2.03
CA MET A 556 -22.34 -20.82 3.40
C MET A 556 -22.18 -22.14 4.17
N TYR A 557 -22.16 -23.28 3.49
CA TYR A 557 -21.87 -24.59 4.08
C TYR A 557 -20.37 -24.76 4.39
N GLU A 558 -19.49 -24.38 3.46
CA GLU A 558 -18.03 -24.41 3.64
C GLU A 558 -17.59 -23.47 4.77
N HIS A 559 -18.11 -22.24 4.79
CA HIS A 559 -17.66 -21.16 5.67
C HIS A 559 -18.85 -20.45 6.31
N PRO A 560 -19.40 -20.98 7.43
CA PRO A 560 -20.59 -20.44 8.08
C PRO A 560 -20.40 -19.05 8.72
N GLU A 561 -19.15 -18.62 8.89
CA GLU A 561 -18.76 -17.29 9.38
C GLU A 561 -18.89 -16.19 8.31
N VAL A 562 -19.06 -16.55 7.04
CA VAL A 562 -19.16 -15.60 5.93
C VAL A 562 -20.49 -14.85 5.99
N HIS A 563 -20.42 -13.52 6.01
CA HIS A 563 -21.59 -12.67 5.85
C HIS A 563 -21.84 -12.39 4.37
N PHE A 564 -23.05 -12.71 3.89
CA PHE A 564 -23.40 -12.60 2.48
C PHE A 564 -23.22 -11.18 1.91
N GLU A 565 -23.48 -10.15 2.72
CA GLU A 565 -23.34 -8.73 2.36
C GLU A 565 -21.90 -8.40 1.93
N ASP A 566 -20.90 -9.03 2.55
CA ASP A 566 -19.49 -8.83 2.21
C ASP A 566 -19.14 -9.45 0.84
N LEU A 567 -19.86 -10.51 0.44
CA LEU A 567 -19.65 -11.21 -0.83
C LEU A 567 -20.21 -10.44 -2.04
N ALA A 568 -21.22 -9.59 -1.80
CA ALA A 568 -21.92 -8.83 -2.82
C ALA A 568 -21.22 -7.52 -3.22
N LEU A 569 -20.05 -7.22 -2.65
CA LEU A 569 -19.28 -6.03 -2.98
C LEU A 569 -18.81 -6.05 -4.43
N ARG A 570 -19.12 -4.96 -5.16
CA ARG A 570 -18.64 -4.70 -6.52
C ARG A 570 -17.14 -4.48 -6.56
N PHE A 571 -16.55 -4.74 -7.72
CA PHE A 571 -15.12 -4.58 -7.92
C PHE A 571 -14.78 -4.10 -9.33
N MET A 572 -13.65 -3.40 -9.44
CA MET A 572 -13.02 -3.11 -10.74
C MET A 572 -12.14 -4.28 -11.22
N ASP A 573 -11.58 -5.04 -10.27
CA ASP A 573 -10.69 -6.18 -10.51
C ASP A 573 -11.08 -7.27 -9.51
N ILE A 574 -11.48 -8.45 -10.01
CA ILE A 574 -11.97 -9.58 -9.21
C ILE A 574 -10.95 -10.05 -8.16
N THR A 575 -9.67 -9.68 -8.30
CA THR A 575 -8.61 -10.05 -7.35
C THR A 575 -8.28 -8.99 -6.31
N LYS A 576 -8.68 -7.73 -6.54
CA LYS A 576 -8.38 -6.59 -5.65
C LYS A 576 -9.61 -6.18 -4.86
N ARG A 577 -10.32 -7.18 -4.34
CA ARG A 577 -11.53 -6.99 -3.54
C ARG A 577 -11.16 -6.59 -2.12
N ILE A 578 -12.03 -5.79 -1.50
CA ILE A 578 -11.93 -5.45 -0.07
C ILE A 578 -12.11 -6.72 0.77
N TYR A 579 -13.10 -7.55 0.41
CA TYR A 579 -13.34 -8.84 1.00
C TYR A 579 -12.72 -9.95 0.15
N LYS A 580 -11.90 -10.81 0.76
CA LYS A 580 -11.27 -11.94 0.09
C LYS A 580 -12.12 -13.20 0.31
N PHE A 581 -12.54 -13.83 -0.78
CA PHE A 581 -13.25 -15.11 -0.69
C PHE A 581 -12.40 -16.18 0.01
N PRO A 582 -13.00 -16.96 0.91
CA PRO A 582 -12.31 -18.08 1.53
C PRO A 582 -12.09 -19.19 0.50
N LYS A 583 -11.12 -20.06 0.78
CA LYS A 583 -10.80 -21.19 -0.10
C LYS A 583 -11.94 -22.21 -0.11
N MET A 584 -12.46 -22.55 -1.27
CA MET A 584 -13.60 -23.45 -1.43
C MET A 584 -13.18 -24.91 -1.68
N GLY A 585 -14.12 -25.84 -1.50
CA GLY A 585 -13.92 -27.27 -1.76
C GLY A 585 -13.19 -28.04 -0.65
N ILE A 586 -13.35 -27.63 0.60
CA ILE A 586 -12.71 -28.27 1.76
C ILE A 586 -13.66 -29.33 2.36
N LYS A 587 -14.94 -29.01 2.54
CA LYS A 587 -15.99 -29.90 3.04
C LYS A 587 -16.68 -30.67 1.92
N ALA A 588 -17.02 -30.01 0.82
CA ALA A 588 -17.76 -30.62 -0.29
C ALA A 588 -17.25 -30.16 -1.65
N GLU A 589 -17.32 -31.03 -2.66
CA GLU A 589 -17.12 -30.65 -4.06
C GLU A 589 -18.46 -30.25 -4.71
N LEU A 590 -18.44 -29.20 -5.52
CA LEU A 590 -19.60 -28.77 -6.32
C LEU A 590 -19.54 -29.36 -7.73
N VAL A 591 -20.57 -30.13 -8.09
CA VAL A 591 -20.78 -30.69 -9.43
C VAL A 591 -21.98 -30.01 -10.06
N ALA A 592 -21.82 -29.43 -11.25
CA ALA A 592 -22.89 -28.74 -11.97
C ALA A 592 -23.33 -29.53 -13.21
N ILE A 593 -24.64 -29.74 -13.34
CA ILE A 593 -25.26 -30.55 -14.39
C ILE A 593 -26.39 -29.75 -15.03
N PRO A 594 -26.15 -29.10 -16.19
CA PRO A 594 -27.14 -28.25 -16.82
C PRO A 594 -28.27 -29.04 -17.48
N THR A 595 -29.50 -28.63 -17.21
CA THR A 595 -30.71 -29.14 -17.89
C THR A 595 -31.32 -28.10 -18.85
N THR A 596 -30.60 -27.01 -19.09
CA THR A 596 -30.96 -25.96 -20.05
C THR A 596 -29.74 -25.59 -20.89
N SER A 597 -29.96 -25.11 -22.11
CA SER A 597 -28.89 -24.70 -23.04
C SER A 597 -28.90 -23.18 -23.19
N GLY A 598 -28.45 -22.45 -22.16
CA GLY A 598 -28.31 -20.99 -22.25
C GLY A 598 -27.39 -20.34 -21.21
N THR A 599 -27.45 -20.75 -19.94
CA THR A 599 -26.88 -19.97 -18.84
C THR A 599 -25.35 -20.07 -18.72
N GLY A 600 -24.76 -21.23 -19.04
CA GLY A 600 -23.34 -21.50 -18.82
C GLY A 600 -22.92 -21.52 -17.34
N SER A 601 -23.88 -21.51 -16.39
CA SER A 601 -23.57 -21.43 -14.94
C SER A 601 -22.77 -22.64 -14.44
N GLU A 602 -22.77 -23.75 -15.19
CA GLU A 602 -22.00 -24.95 -14.88
C GLU A 602 -20.48 -24.78 -14.96
N VAL A 603 -20.01 -23.73 -15.64
CA VAL A 603 -18.57 -23.44 -15.84
C VAL A 603 -18.14 -22.08 -15.30
N THR A 604 -19.07 -21.26 -14.81
CA THR A 604 -18.79 -19.86 -14.46
C THR A 604 -18.57 -19.62 -12.97
N PRO A 605 -17.78 -18.59 -12.61
CA PRO A 605 -17.59 -18.13 -11.23
C PRO A 605 -18.71 -17.20 -10.71
N PHE A 606 -19.89 -17.23 -11.33
CA PHE A 606 -20.98 -16.30 -11.04
C PHE A 606 -22.17 -17.00 -10.38
N ALA A 607 -22.86 -16.30 -9.49
CA ALA A 607 -24.12 -16.71 -8.91
C ALA A 607 -24.99 -15.48 -8.62
N VAL A 608 -26.29 -15.58 -8.86
CA VAL A 608 -27.26 -14.51 -8.53
C VAL A 608 -28.29 -15.02 -7.54
N VAL A 609 -28.51 -14.28 -6.46
CA VAL A 609 -29.56 -14.55 -5.46
C VAL A 609 -30.30 -13.26 -5.14
N THR A 610 -31.61 -13.34 -4.96
CA THR A 610 -32.46 -12.21 -4.58
C THR A 610 -32.60 -12.13 -3.07
N ASP A 611 -32.47 -10.95 -2.49
CA ASP A 611 -32.91 -10.72 -1.12
C ASP A 611 -34.40 -10.42 -1.09
N GLU A 612 -35.15 -11.32 -0.48
CA GLU A 612 -36.61 -11.24 -0.36
C GLU A 612 -37.09 -9.99 0.40
N LYS A 613 -36.26 -9.42 1.29
CA LYS A 613 -36.64 -8.27 2.12
C LYS A 613 -36.50 -6.95 1.38
N THR A 614 -35.44 -6.81 0.61
CA THR A 614 -35.12 -5.57 -0.12
C THR A 614 -35.57 -5.63 -1.59
N GLY A 615 -35.83 -6.82 -2.12
CA GLY A 615 -36.07 -7.07 -3.55
C GLY A 615 -34.81 -6.97 -4.42
N MET A 616 -33.64 -6.72 -3.81
CA MET A 616 -32.38 -6.52 -4.53
C MET A 616 -31.81 -7.86 -4.99
N LYS A 617 -31.42 -7.96 -6.27
CA LYS A 617 -30.63 -9.08 -6.80
C LYS A 617 -29.14 -8.83 -6.53
N TYR A 618 -28.48 -9.78 -5.88
CA TYR A 618 -27.07 -9.74 -5.55
C TYR A 618 -26.28 -10.65 -6.51
N PRO A 619 -25.64 -10.09 -7.55
CA PRO A 619 -24.69 -10.84 -8.35
C PRO A 619 -23.39 -11.01 -7.56
N ILE A 620 -22.99 -12.26 -7.35
CA ILE A 620 -21.74 -12.63 -6.72
C ILE A 620 -20.82 -13.21 -7.78
N ALA A 621 -19.59 -12.70 -7.80
CA ALA A 621 -18.58 -13.09 -8.76
C ALA A 621 -17.26 -13.34 -8.01
N ASP A 622 -16.83 -14.60 -7.98
CA ASP A 622 -15.50 -14.97 -7.48
C ASP A 622 -15.08 -16.32 -8.06
N TYR A 623 -13.81 -16.47 -8.42
CA TYR A 623 -13.30 -17.72 -8.98
C TYR A 623 -13.39 -18.92 -8.04
N GLU A 624 -13.48 -18.68 -6.73
CA GLU A 624 -13.76 -19.74 -5.76
C GLU A 624 -15.17 -20.34 -5.93
N LEU A 625 -16.08 -19.68 -6.66
CA LEU A 625 -17.41 -20.19 -7.02
C LEU A 625 -17.43 -21.09 -8.26
N THR A 626 -16.32 -21.21 -8.99
CA THR A 626 -16.25 -22.10 -10.16
C THR A 626 -16.50 -23.54 -9.72
N PRO A 627 -17.48 -24.27 -10.30
CA PRO A 627 -17.74 -25.66 -9.95
C PRO A 627 -16.49 -26.53 -10.11
N ASN A 628 -16.37 -27.59 -9.30
CA ASN A 628 -15.25 -28.52 -9.41
C ASN A 628 -15.37 -29.41 -10.65
N MET A 629 -16.60 -29.75 -11.03
CA MET A 629 -16.92 -30.59 -12.18
C MET A 629 -18.17 -30.07 -12.89
N ALA A 630 -18.16 -30.10 -14.22
CA ALA A 630 -19.33 -29.84 -15.06
C ALA A 630 -19.67 -31.10 -15.89
N ILE A 631 -20.95 -31.48 -15.97
CA ILE A 631 -21.42 -32.64 -16.73
C ILE A 631 -22.50 -32.22 -17.73
N ILE A 632 -22.11 -32.04 -18.99
CA ILE A 632 -22.92 -31.54 -20.09
C ILE A 632 -23.52 -32.74 -20.84
N ASP A 633 -24.53 -33.38 -20.24
CA ASP A 633 -25.23 -34.50 -20.85
C ASP A 633 -26.43 -34.02 -21.68
N ALA A 634 -26.30 -34.13 -23.00
CA ALA A 634 -27.33 -33.67 -23.92
C ALA A 634 -28.65 -34.47 -23.84
N ASP A 635 -28.68 -35.66 -23.24
CA ASP A 635 -29.94 -36.38 -23.04
C ASP A 635 -30.89 -35.62 -22.09
N LEU A 636 -30.36 -34.76 -21.21
CA LEU A 636 -31.15 -33.94 -20.27
C LEU A 636 -31.89 -32.76 -20.94
N VAL A 637 -31.54 -32.39 -22.17
CA VAL A 637 -32.12 -31.24 -22.89
C VAL A 637 -32.97 -31.62 -24.12
N MET A 638 -33.14 -32.92 -24.39
CA MET A 638 -33.84 -33.40 -25.59
C MET A 638 -35.29 -32.87 -25.68
N ASN A 639 -36.00 -32.89 -24.55
CA ASN A 639 -37.40 -32.51 -24.44
C ASN A 639 -37.61 -31.06 -23.99
N MET A 640 -36.57 -30.23 -24.03
CA MET A 640 -36.65 -28.83 -23.62
C MET A 640 -37.73 -28.07 -24.43
N PRO A 641 -38.65 -27.32 -23.79
CA PRO A 641 -39.69 -26.57 -24.50
C PRO A 641 -39.14 -25.60 -25.55
N LYS A 642 -39.93 -25.30 -26.59
CA LYS A 642 -39.52 -24.37 -27.66
C LYS A 642 -39.13 -23.00 -27.12
N SER A 643 -39.91 -22.43 -26.21
CA SER A 643 -39.60 -21.13 -25.58
C SER A 643 -38.26 -21.14 -24.86
N LEU A 644 -37.98 -22.17 -24.05
CA LEU A 644 -36.71 -22.28 -23.33
C LEU A 644 -35.52 -22.53 -24.27
N THR A 645 -35.76 -23.20 -25.41
CA THR A 645 -34.77 -23.37 -26.48
C THR A 645 -34.43 -22.05 -27.16
N ALA A 646 -35.45 -21.25 -27.49
CA ALA A 646 -35.27 -19.95 -28.10
C ALA A 646 -34.53 -18.99 -27.16
N PHE A 647 -35.02 -18.84 -25.93
CA PHE A 647 -34.45 -17.91 -24.95
C PHE A 647 -33.05 -18.33 -24.53
N GLY A 648 -32.80 -19.61 -24.22
CA GLY A 648 -31.47 -20.08 -23.87
C GLY A 648 -30.47 -19.97 -25.03
N GLY A 649 -30.90 -20.31 -26.25
CA GLY A 649 -30.03 -20.26 -27.42
C GLY A 649 -29.56 -18.85 -27.77
N ILE A 650 -30.45 -17.85 -27.75
CA ILE A 650 -30.08 -16.46 -28.01
C ILE A 650 -29.30 -15.82 -26.86
N ASP A 651 -29.51 -16.29 -25.63
CA ASP A 651 -28.69 -15.92 -24.46
C ASP A 651 -27.24 -16.37 -24.67
N ALA A 652 -27.04 -17.63 -25.08
CA ALA A 652 -25.71 -18.15 -25.43
C ALA A 652 -25.03 -17.39 -26.59
N VAL A 653 -25.80 -16.91 -27.58
CA VAL A 653 -25.28 -16.02 -28.64
C VAL A 653 -24.81 -14.70 -28.02
N THR A 654 -25.62 -14.11 -27.13
CA THR A 654 -25.30 -12.85 -26.44
C THR A 654 -24.06 -13.00 -25.56
N HIS A 655 -23.95 -14.08 -24.79
CA HIS A 655 -22.76 -14.42 -24.00
C HIS A 655 -21.49 -14.40 -24.84
N ALA A 656 -21.50 -15.09 -25.99
CA ALA A 656 -20.34 -15.17 -26.85
C ALA A 656 -20.02 -13.83 -27.55
N LEU A 657 -21.03 -13.06 -27.96
CA LEU A 657 -20.84 -11.73 -28.54
C LEU A 657 -20.18 -10.77 -27.54
N GLU A 658 -20.72 -10.67 -26.33
CA GLU A 658 -20.21 -9.76 -25.30
C GLU A 658 -18.84 -10.19 -24.77
N ALA A 659 -18.63 -11.49 -24.55
CA ALA A 659 -17.32 -12.01 -24.16
C ALA A 659 -16.24 -11.69 -25.19
N TYR A 660 -16.57 -11.77 -26.50
CA TYR A 660 -15.61 -11.46 -27.55
C TYR A 660 -15.28 -9.97 -27.63
N VAL A 661 -16.23 -9.06 -27.39
CA VAL A 661 -15.95 -7.61 -27.48
C VAL A 661 -15.57 -6.96 -26.15
N SER A 662 -15.61 -7.69 -25.04
CA SER A 662 -15.26 -7.21 -23.71
C SER A 662 -13.85 -6.62 -23.65
N VAL A 663 -13.63 -5.67 -22.74
CA VAL A 663 -12.27 -5.18 -22.42
C VAL A 663 -11.42 -6.22 -21.68
N LEU A 664 -12.04 -7.30 -21.19
CA LEU A 664 -11.38 -8.44 -20.54
C LEU A 664 -11.14 -9.61 -21.51
N ALA A 665 -11.55 -9.46 -22.77
CA ALA A 665 -11.31 -10.48 -23.81
C ALA A 665 -9.81 -10.77 -23.94
N ASN A 666 -9.48 -12.03 -24.22
CA ASN A 666 -8.12 -12.52 -24.31
C ASN A 666 -7.99 -13.69 -25.29
N GLU A 667 -6.76 -14.08 -25.56
CA GLU A 667 -6.40 -15.09 -26.55
C GLU A 667 -7.00 -16.48 -26.25
N TYR A 668 -7.42 -16.73 -25.01
CA TYR A 668 -8.10 -17.98 -24.63
C TYR A 668 -9.63 -17.89 -24.77
N SER A 669 -10.24 -16.76 -24.39
CA SER A 669 -11.70 -16.58 -24.48
C SER A 669 -12.20 -16.37 -25.92
N ASP A 670 -11.39 -15.71 -26.75
CA ASP A 670 -11.75 -15.35 -28.12
C ASP A 670 -12.12 -16.55 -29.00
N PRO A 671 -11.28 -17.60 -29.14
CA PRO A 671 -11.63 -18.77 -29.95
C PRO A 671 -12.84 -19.53 -29.40
N GLN A 672 -13.08 -19.49 -28.08
CA GLN A 672 -14.23 -20.12 -27.45
C GLN A 672 -15.52 -19.39 -27.83
N ALA A 673 -15.54 -18.06 -27.72
CA ALA A 673 -16.67 -17.24 -28.16
C ALA A 673 -16.98 -17.45 -29.65
N LEU A 674 -15.97 -17.41 -30.53
CA LEU A 674 -16.15 -17.64 -31.97
C LEU A 674 -16.70 -19.04 -32.28
N GLN A 675 -16.16 -20.08 -31.62
CA GLN A 675 -16.63 -21.45 -31.80
C GLN A 675 -18.07 -21.64 -31.31
N ALA A 676 -18.45 -21.01 -30.20
CA ALA A 676 -19.83 -21.03 -29.72
C ALA A 676 -20.78 -20.38 -30.74
N LEU A 677 -20.43 -19.21 -31.27
CA LEU A 677 -21.24 -18.50 -32.27
C LEU A 677 -21.41 -19.32 -33.55
N LYS A 678 -20.35 -19.99 -34.01
CA LYS A 678 -20.41 -20.87 -35.18
C LYS A 678 -21.38 -22.03 -34.96
N LEU A 679 -21.27 -22.74 -33.83
CA LEU A 679 -22.17 -23.85 -33.50
C LEU A 679 -23.62 -23.38 -33.36
N LEU A 680 -23.86 -22.23 -32.74
CA LEU A 680 -25.20 -21.65 -32.59
C LEU A 680 -25.79 -21.26 -33.94
N LYS A 681 -25.02 -20.62 -34.82
CA LYS A 681 -25.45 -20.29 -36.20
C LYS A 681 -25.89 -21.53 -36.98
N GLU A 682 -25.13 -22.61 -36.87
CA GLU A 682 -25.37 -23.85 -37.64
C GLU A 682 -26.54 -24.68 -37.07
N ASN A 683 -26.76 -24.67 -35.75
CA ASN A 683 -27.59 -25.69 -35.09
C ASN A 683 -28.81 -25.13 -34.33
N LEU A 684 -28.79 -23.88 -33.86
CA LEU A 684 -29.89 -23.32 -33.07
C LEU A 684 -31.23 -23.29 -33.83
N PRO A 685 -31.30 -22.90 -35.11
CA PRO A 685 -32.55 -22.96 -35.88
C PRO A 685 -33.16 -24.37 -35.91
N SER A 686 -32.36 -25.41 -36.18
CA SER A 686 -32.85 -26.79 -36.21
C SER A 686 -33.23 -27.28 -34.81
N SER A 687 -32.44 -26.96 -33.79
CA SER A 687 -32.74 -27.33 -32.39
C SER A 687 -34.09 -26.75 -31.93
N PHE A 688 -34.47 -25.56 -32.38
CA PHE A 688 -35.76 -24.95 -32.06
C PHE A 688 -36.92 -25.54 -32.90
N LEU A 689 -36.73 -25.67 -34.21
CA LEU A 689 -37.78 -26.11 -35.13
C LEU A 689 -38.11 -27.60 -34.96
N ASN A 690 -37.07 -28.44 -34.90
CA ASN A 690 -37.17 -29.90 -34.90
C ASN A 690 -37.09 -30.51 -33.48
N GLY A 691 -36.49 -29.81 -32.51
CA GLY A 691 -36.42 -30.27 -31.13
C GLY A 691 -35.80 -31.67 -31.00
N ALA A 692 -36.43 -32.55 -30.23
CA ALA A 692 -35.99 -33.94 -30.05
C ALA A 692 -35.89 -34.76 -31.36
N LYS A 693 -36.50 -34.29 -32.47
CA LYS A 693 -36.38 -34.93 -33.79
C LYS A 693 -35.02 -34.66 -34.45
N ASP A 694 -34.25 -33.70 -33.95
CA ASP A 694 -32.86 -33.45 -34.34
C ASP A 694 -31.95 -33.44 -33.08
N PRO A 695 -31.61 -34.63 -32.56
CA PRO A 695 -30.81 -34.74 -31.34
C PRO A 695 -29.38 -34.20 -31.51
N LYS A 696 -28.86 -34.17 -32.74
CA LYS A 696 -27.52 -33.62 -33.02
C LYS A 696 -27.52 -32.10 -32.86
N ALA A 697 -28.54 -31.43 -33.38
CA ALA A 697 -28.68 -29.98 -33.19
C ALA A 697 -28.83 -29.62 -31.71
N ARG A 698 -29.63 -30.38 -30.95
CA ARG A 698 -29.78 -30.23 -29.49
C ARG A 698 -28.45 -30.34 -28.74
N GLU A 699 -27.69 -31.39 -29.03
CA GLU A 699 -26.38 -31.64 -28.40
C GLU A 699 -25.38 -30.52 -28.73
N LEU A 700 -25.32 -30.07 -29.98
CA LEU A 700 -24.38 -29.02 -30.39
C LEU A 700 -24.75 -27.64 -29.81
N VAL A 701 -26.04 -27.31 -29.68
CA VAL A 701 -26.48 -26.08 -28.99
C VAL A 701 -26.16 -26.14 -27.50
N HIS A 702 -26.33 -27.30 -26.87
CA HIS A 702 -25.99 -27.47 -25.46
C HIS A 702 -24.51 -27.25 -25.19
N ASN A 703 -23.65 -27.87 -26.00
CA ASN A 703 -22.21 -27.66 -25.94
C ASN A 703 -21.83 -26.20 -26.26
N ALA A 704 -22.47 -25.58 -27.25
CA ALA A 704 -22.18 -24.19 -27.60
C ALA A 704 -22.50 -23.22 -26.45
N SER A 705 -23.59 -23.47 -25.70
CA SER A 705 -23.92 -22.71 -24.50
C SER A 705 -22.82 -22.84 -23.43
N THR A 706 -22.31 -24.03 -23.18
CA THR A 706 -21.19 -24.22 -22.23
C THR A 706 -19.92 -23.54 -22.72
N ILE A 707 -19.59 -23.62 -24.01
CA ILE A 707 -18.40 -22.96 -24.58
C ILE A 707 -18.53 -21.43 -24.46
N ALA A 708 -19.72 -20.87 -24.69
CA ALA A 708 -19.98 -19.45 -24.43
C ALA A 708 -19.81 -19.12 -22.94
N GLY A 709 -20.29 -20.00 -22.05
CA GLY A 709 -20.07 -19.98 -20.61
C GLY A 709 -18.59 -19.87 -20.21
N ILE A 710 -17.76 -20.72 -20.79
CA ILE A 710 -16.31 -20.75 -20.60
C ILE A 710 -15.67 -19.41 -21.04
N ALA A 711 -16.12 -18.85 -22.17
CA ALA A 711 -15.63 -17.56 -22.65
C ALA A 711 -15.96 -16.42 -21.68
N PHE A 712 -17.24 -16.25 -21.30
CA PHE A 712 -17.64 -15.13 -20.44
C PHE A 712 -17.26 -15.33 -18.96
N ALA A 713 -17.02 -16.56 -18.51
CA ALA A 713 -16.42 -16.82 -17.20
C ALA A 713 -15.06 -16.11 -17.02
N ASN A 714 -14.36 -15.83 -18.13
CA ASN A 714 -13.03 -15.24 -18.15
C ASN A 714 -12.96 -13.86 -18.79
N ALA A 715 -13.92 -13.52 -19.65
CA ALA A 715 -14.03 -12.20 -20.30
C ALA A 715 -15.19 -11.34 -19.76
N PHE A 716 -16.01 -11.84 -18.84
CA PHE A 716 -17.24 -11.19 -18.37
C PHE A 716 -18.22 -10.86 -19.51
N LEU A 717 -19.29 -10.15 -19.17
CA LEU A 717 -20.37 -9.72 -20.05
C LEU A 717 -20.42 -8.19 -20.09
N GLY A 718 -21.29 -7.63 -20.93
CA GLY A 718 -21.37 -6.19 -21.18
C GLY A 718 -22.70 -5.58 -20.78
N VAL A 719 -23.00 -4.41 -21.37
CA VAL A 719 -24.20 -3.64 -21.03
C VAL A 719 -25.51 -4.29 -21.48
N CYS A 720 -25.47 -5.28 -22.40
CA CYS A 720 -26.67 -6.06 -22.72
C CYS A 720 -27.16 -6.80 -21.47
N HIS A 721 -26.27 -7.54 -20.81
CA HIS A 721 -26.59 -8.23 -19.57
C HIS A 721 -26.92 -7.26 -18.44
N SER A 722 -26.15 -6.17 -18.29
CA SER A 722 -26.45 -5.14 -17.29
C SER A 722 -27.90 -4.63 -17.39
N MET A 723 -28.35 -4.30 -18.61
CA MET A 723 -29.73 -3.86 -18.83
C MET A 723 -30.75 -5.00 -18.72
N ALA A 724 -30.41 -6.20 -19.22
CA ALA A 724 -31.30 -7.36 -19.18
C ALA A 724 -31.59 -7.84 -17.75
N HIS A 725 -30.63 -7.77 -16.83
CA HIS A 725 -30.84 -8.08 -15.41
C HIS A 725 -31.96 -7.22 -14.81
N LYS A 726 -31.94 -5.91 -15.09
CA LYS A 726 -32.92 -4.96 -14.54
C LYS A 726 -34.25 -5.06 -15.25
N LEU A 727 -34.22 -5.18 -16.58
CA LEU A 727 -35.42 -5.32 -17.40
C LEU A 727 -36.21 -6.59 -17.05
N GLY A 728 -35.52 -7.73 -16.91
CA GLY A 728 -36.13 -9.01 -16.54
C GLY A 728 -36.74 -8.98 -15.15
N ALA A 729 -36.05 -8.38 -14.17
CA ALA A 729 -36.53 -8.25 -12.80
C ALA A 729 -37.79 -7.38 -12.70
N GLU A 730 -37.82 -6.22 -13.37
CA GLU A 730 -38.94 -5.27 -13.26
C GLU A 730 -40.19 -5.72 -14.03
N PHE A 731 -40.02 -6.36 -15.20
CA PHE A 731 -41.15 -6.70 -16.08
C PHE A 731 -41.44 -8.20 -16.21
N HIS A 732 -40.79 -9.02 -15.38
CA HIS A 732 -40.93 -10.48 -15.37
C HIS A 732 -40.68 -11.13 -16.75
N LEU A 733 -39.75 -10.54 -17.52
CA LEU A 733 -39.31 -11.13 -18.79
C LEU A 733 -38.26 -12.21 -18.53
N ALA A 734 -38.35 -13.32 -19.26
CA ALA A 734 -37.31 -14.35 -19.21
C ALA A 734 -35.95 -13.75 -19.60
N HIS A 735 -34.88 -14.13 -18.92
CA HIS A 735 -33.55 -13.51 -19.07
C HIS A 735 -33.05 -13.47 -20.53
N GLY A 736 -33.02 -14.61 -21.21
CA GLY A 736 -32.62 -14.68 -22.61
C GLY A 736 -33.51 -13.89 -23.56
N LEU A 737 -34.81 -13.72 -23.24
CA LEU A 737 -35.69 -12.83 -24.00
C LEU A 737 -35.29 -11.36 -23.80
N ALA A 738 -35.02 -10.93 -22.57
CA ALA A 738 -34.55 -9.57 -22.29
C ALA A 738 -33.25 -9.25 -23.04
N ASN A 739 -32.28 -10.18 -23.05
CA ASN A 739 -31.04 -10.05 -23.83
C ASN A 739 -31.31 -9.93 -25.34
N ALA A 740 -32.18 -10.78 -25.89
CA ALA A 740 -32.51 -10.77 -27.33
C ALA A 740 -33.15 -9.46 -27.80
N LEU A 741 -33.91 -8.80 -26.93
CA LEU A 741 -34.57 -7.52 -27.21
C LEU A 741 -33.58 -6.34 -27.24
N LEU A 742 -32.39 -6.49 -26.63
CA LEU A 742 -31.40 -5.41 -26.47
C LEU A 742 -30.20 -5.56 -27.40
N ILE A 743 -29.75 -6.79 -27.66
CA ILE A 743 -28.41 -7.08 -28.23
C ILE A 743 -28.12 -6.35 -29.54
N SER A 744 -29.10 -6.26 -30.47
CA SER A 744 -28.88 -5.58 -31.75
C SER A 744 -28.61 -4.09 -31.59
N ASN A 745 -29.25 -3.42 -30.62
CA ASN A 745 -28.99 -2.02 -30.31
C ASN A 745 -27.70 -1.85 -29.51
N VAL A 746 -27.35 -2.81 -28.65
CA VAL A 746 -26.05 -2.83 -27.95
C VAL A 746 -24.90 -2.96 -28.94
N ILE A 747 -24.99 -3.80 -29.97
CA ILE A 747 -23.96 -3.89 -31.03
C ILE A 747 -23.81 -2.54 -31.74
N ARG A 748 -24.92 -1.87 -32.09
CA ARG A 748 -24.87 -0.53 -32.72
C ARG A 748 -24.18 0.49 -31.83
N PHE A 749 -24.51 0.51 -30.53
CA PHE A 749 -23.89 1.38 -29.55
C PHE A 749 -22.41 1.10 -29.34
N ASN A 750 -22.03 -0.17 -29.22
CA ASN A 750 -20.64 -0.55 -29.00
C ASN A 750 -19.78 -0.34 -30.25
N SER A 751 -20.34 -0.49 -31.46
CA SER A 751 -19.65 -0.36 -32.75
C SER A 751 -19.33 1.11 -33.17
N ALA A 752 -18.92 1.93 -32.20
CA ALA A 752 -18.52 3.32 -32.38
C ALA A 752 -17.00 3.48 -32.27
N ASP A 753 -16.37 4.10 -33.28
CA ASP A 753 -14.93 4.44 -33.24
C ASP A 753 -14.66 5.69 -32.39
N ILE A 754 -15.69 6.50 -32.15
CA ILE A 754 -15.65 7.74 -31.37
C ILE A 754 -16.62 7.58 -30.17
N PRO A 755 -16.35 6.66 -29.22
CA PRO A 755 -17.23 6.50 -28.07
C PRO A 755 -17.20 7.77 -27.22
N THR A 756 -18.36 8.17 -26.69
CA THR A 756 -18.48 9.31 -25.75
C THR A 756 -17.55 9.16 -24.54
N LYS A 757 -17.32 7.92 -24.11
CA LYS A 757 -16.38 7.58 -23.04
C LYS A 757 -15.73 6.20 -23.30
N GLN A 758 -14.42 6.13 -23.09
CA GLN A 758 -13.67 4.88 -23.16
C GLN A 758 -13.66 4.18 -21.79
N THR A 759 -13.68 2.85 -21.81
CA THR A 759 -13.58 2.03 -20.60
C THR A 759 -12.15 2.05 -20.06
N ALA A 760 -12.00 2.33 -18.77
CA ALA A 760 -10.68 2.41 -18.15
C ALA A 760 -10.20 1.01 -17.72
N PHE A 761 -9.47 0.33 -18.58
CA PHE A 761 -8.88 -0.98 -18.29
C PHE A 761 -7.46 -1.09 -18.86
N SER A 762 -6.52 -1.69 -18.11
CA SER A 762 -5.08 -1.63 -18.47
C SER A 762 -4.74 -2.27 -19.82
N GLN A 763 -5.50 -3.27 -20.24
CA GLN A 763 -5.35 -4.00 -21.51
C GLN A 763 -6.11 -3.31 -22.66
N TYR A 764 -7.00 -2.37 -22.35
CA TYR A 764 -7.77 -1.66 -23.37
C TYR A 764 -6.98 -0.41 -23.81
N ASP A 765 -6.31 -0.51 -24.97
CA ASP A 765 -5.48 0.59 -25.49
C ASP A 765 -6.25 1.64 -26.30
N ARG A 766 -7.28 1.23 -27.03
CA ARG A 766 -8.07 2.08 -27.93
C ARG A 766 -9.45 1.45 -28.26
N PRO A 767 -10.41 2.24 -28.76
CA PRO A 767 -11.66 1.72 -29.31
C PRO A 767 -11.44 0.67 -30.40
N GLN A 768 -11.94 -0.54 -30.18
CA GLN A 768 -11.79 -1.68 -31.11
C GLN A 768 -13.06 -2.52 -31.26
N ALA A 769 -14.19 -2.14 -30.66
CA ALA A 769 -15.41 -2.95 -30.71
C ALA A 769 -15.94 -3.16 -32.14
N ARG A 770 -15.85 -2.16 -33.03
CA ARG A 770 -16.29 -2.26 -34.42
C ARG A 770 -15.55 -3.36 -35.18
N CYS A 771 -14.21 -3.35 -35.16
CA CYS A 771 -13.44 -4.37 -35.86
C CYS A 771 -13.64 -5.75 -35.22
N ARG A 772 -13.77 -5.84 -33.89
CA ARG A 772 -14.07 -7.11 -33.22
C ARG A 772 -15.43 -7.69 -33.62
N TYR A 773 -16.49 -6.88 -33.71
CA TYR A 773 -17.76 -7.37 -34.26
C TYR A 773 -17.65 -7.75 -35.75
N ALA A 774 -16.82 -7.05 -36.52
CA ALA A 774 -16.55 -7.40 -37.91
C ALA A 774 -15.81 -8.75 -38.06
N ASP A 775 -14.89 -9.07 -37.14
CA ASP A 775 -14.22 -10.37 -37.08
C ASP A 775 -15.21 -11.52 -36.82
N ILE A 776 -16.21 -11.29 -35.95
CA ILE A 776 -17.29 -12.25 -35.74
C ILE A 776 -18.05 -12.49 -37.05
N ALA A 777 -18.42 -11.43 -37.77
CA ALA A 777 -19.12 -11.54 -39.04
C ALA A 777 -18.30 -12.31 -40.10
N GLU A 778 -16.98 -12.07 -40.14
CA GLU A 778 -16.04 -12.78 -41.00
C GLU A 778 -15.98 -14.28 -40.62
N HIS A 779 -15.79 -14.59 -39.34
CA HIS A 779 -15.72 -15.96 -38.83
C HIS A 779 -16.99 -16.77 -39.14
N LEU A 780 -18.15 -16.11 -39.07
CA LEU A 780 -19.45 -16.70 -39.39
C LEU A 780 -19.74 -16.73 -40.90
N GLY A 781 -18.90 -16.13 -41.75
CA GLY A 781 -19.10 -16.10 -43.20
C GLY A 781 -20.30 -15.28 -43.64
N LEU A 782 -20.57 -14.15 -42.97
CA LEU A 782 -21.71 -13.27 -43.26
C LEU A 782 -21.41 -12.24 -44.37
N GLY A 783 -20.15 -12.15 -44.83
CA GLY A 783 -19.70 -11.23 -45.87
C GLY A 783 -19.68 -9.76 -45.45
N GLY A 784 -19.28 -8.89 -46.36
CA GLY A 784 -19.13 -7.44 -46.14
C GLY A 784 -17.77 -6.93 -46.64
N LYS A 785 -17.73 -5.71 -47.19
CA LYS A 785 -16.51 -5.15 -47.82
C LYS A 785 -15.58 -4.44 -46.83
N ASN A 786 -16.13 -3.98 -45.71
CA ASN A 786 -15.45 -3.25 -44.65
C ASN A 786 -16.14 -3.56 -43.30
N ASP A 787 -15.55 -3.10 -42.20
CA ASP A 787 -16.03 -3.43 -40.86
C ASP A 787 -17.45 -2.96 -40.60
N GLU A 788 -17.83 -1.77 -41.07
CA GLU A 788 -19.20 -1.25 -40.93
C GLU A 788 -20.24 -2.16 -41.60
N GLN A 789 -20.00 -2.57 -42.85
CA GLN A 789 -20.90 -3.47 -43.56
C GLN A 789 -20.95 -4.85 -42.90
N LYS A 790 -19.82 -5.34 -42.39
CA LYS A 790 -19.74 -6.61 -41.65
C LYS A 790 -20.57 -6.57 -40.37
N VAL A 791 -20.51 -5.47 -39.60
CA VAL A 791 -21.34 -5.26 -38.42
C VAL A 791 -22.83 -5.21 -38.78
N VAL A 792 -23.20 -4.51 -39.86
CA VAL A 792 -24.59 -4.51 -40.35
C VAL A 792 -25.08 -5.92 -40.70
N ASN A 793 -24.24 -6.72 -41.36
CA ASN A 793 -24.57 -8.10 -41.71
C ASN A 793 -24.65 -9.01 -40.47
N LEU A 794 -23.82 -8.77 -39.45
CA LEU A 794 -23.92 -9.46 -38.16
C LEU A 794 -25.27 -9.19 -37.49
N ILE A 795 -25.68 -7.92 -37.42
CA ILE A 795 -26.98 -7.55 -36.86
C ILE A 795 -28.12 -8.18 -37.67
N ALA A 796 -28.03 -8.17 -39.01
CA ALA A 796 -29.03 -8.78 -39.87
C ALA A 796 -29.21 -10.29 -39.61
N TRP A 797 -28.10 -11.03 -39.43
CA TRP A 797 -28.15 -12.44 -39.04
C TRP A 797 -28.82 -12.65 -37.68
N ILE A 798 -28.54 -11.79 -36.69
CA ILE A 798 -29.18 -11.85 -35.37
C ILE A 798 -30.70 -11.61 -35.48
N GLU A 799 -31.14 -10.64 -36.28
CA GLU A 799 -32.57 -10.39 -36.51
C GLU A 799 -33.27 -11.56 -37.23
N GLU A 800 -32.62 -12.16 -38.24
CA GLU A 800 -33.13 -13.35 -38.94
C GLU A 800 -33.24 -14.54 -37.98
N LEU A 801 -32.22 -14.75 -37.14
CA LEU A 801 -32.23 -15.78 -36.12
C LEU A 801 -33.40 -15.57 -35.16
N LYS A 802 -33.53 -14.36 -34.58
CA LYS A 802 -34.64 -13.99 -33.67
C LYS A 802 -36.00 -14.26 -34.29
N THR A 803 -36.19 -13.90 -35.56
CA THR A 803 -37.43 -14.19 -36.30
C THR A 803 -37.68 -15.71 -36.40
N THR A 804 -36.64 -16.48 -36.76
CA THR A 804 -36.72 -17.94 -36.89
C THR A 804 -37.10 -18.64 -35.59
N ILE A 805 -36.55 -18.18 -34.47
CA ILE A 805 -36.82 -18.71 -33.13
C ILE A 805 -37.98 -18.00 -32.41
N GLN A 806 -38.79 -17.20 -33.14
CA GLN A 806 -40.02 -16.57 -32.67
C GLN A 806 -39.84 -15.61 -31.47
N ILE A 807 -38.75 -14.83 -31.49
CA ILE A 807 -38.54 -13.73 -30.53
C ILE A 807 -39.34 -12.49 -30.98
N PRO A 808 -40.10 -11.82 -30.10
CA PRO A 808 -40.75 -10.54 -30.39
C PRO A 808 -39.75 -9.47 -30.86
N ALA A 809 -40.18 -8.54 -31.72
CA ALA A 809 -39.26 -7.57 -32.32
C ALA A 809 -38.83 -6.44 -31.37
N SER A 810 -39.59 -6.21 -30.29
CA SER A 810 -39.34 -5.12 -29.33
C SER A 810 -39.87 -5.43 -27.93
N ILE A 811 -39.44 -4.66 -26.92
CA ILE A 811 -39.93 -4.80 -25.54
C ILE A 811 -41.44 -4.54 -25.47
N LYS A 812 -41.95 -3.62 -26.30
CA LYS A 812 -43.39 -3.37 -26.44
C LYS A 812 -44.14 -4.60 -26.96
N GLU A 813 -43.61 -5.26 -27.99
CA GLU A 813 -44.21 -6.50 -28.54
C GLU A 813 -44.09 -7.70 -27.61
N ALA A 814 -43.12 -7.70 -26.68
CA ALA A 814 -43.00 -8.69 -25.62
C ALA A 814 -44.08 -8.53 -24.52
N GLY A 815 -44.94 -7.51 -24.61
CA GLY A 815 -46.10 -7.33 -23.73
C GLY A 815 -45.90 -6.34 -22.58
N VAL A 816 -44.81 -5.56 -22.56
CA VAL A 816 -44.56 -4.56 -21.52
C VAL A 816 -45.42 -3.31 -21.77
N PRO A 817 -46.26 -2.86 -20.81
CA PRO A 817 -47.08 -1.66 -20.97
C PRO A 817 -46.25 -0.38 -21.03
N GLU A 818 -46.59 0.52 -21.97
CA GLU A 818 -45.81 1.74 -22.25
C GLU A 818 -45.73 2.71 -21.07
N ALA A 819 -46.86 2.98 -20.42
CA ALA A 819 -46.90 3.87 -19.28
C ALA A 819 -46.02 3.35 -18.12
N LEU A 820 -46.03 2.02 -17.90
CA LEU A 820 -45.21 1.39 -16.88
C LEU A 820 -43.72 1.48 -17.24
N PHE A 821 -43.35 1.13 -18.47
CA PHE A 821 -41.98 1.22 -18.96
C PHE A 821 -41.40 2.64 -18.82
N LEU A 822 -42.13 3.66 -19.30
CA LEU A 822 -41.68 5.05 -19.25
C LEU A 822 -41.51 5.56 -17.81
N SER A 823 -42.30 5.05 -16.85
CA SER A 823 -42.15 5.40 -15.43
C SER A 823 -40.92 4.78 -14.75
N LYS A 824 -40.29 3.78 -15.38
CA LYS A 824 -39.17 3.00 -14.80
C LYS A 824 -37.85 3.14 -15.53
N VAL A 825 -37.87 3.62 -16.79
CA VAL A 825 -36.68 3.65 -17.66
C VAL A 825 -35.47 4.39 -17.07
N ASP A 826 -35.70 5.46 -16.30
CA ASP A 826 -34.63 6.22 -15.65
C ASP A 826 -33.94 5.38 -14.56
N GLN A 827 -34.74 4.77 -13.67
CA GLN A 827 -34.25 3.86 -12.64
C GLN A 827 -33.51 2.66 -13.24
N LEU A 828 -34.08 2.04 -14.29
CA LEU A 828 -33.45 0.91 -14.98
C LEU A 828 -32.09 1.27 -15.57
N ALA A 829 -31.93 2.49 -16.11
CA ALA A 829 -30.67 2.95 -16.65
C ALA A 829 -29.62 3.19 -15.56
N GLU A 830 -30.02 3.77 -14.42
CA GLU A 830 -29.14 3.95 -13.26
C GLU A 830 -28.69 2.60 -12.68
N GLU A 831 -29.62 1.68 -12.47
CA GLU A 831 -29.31 0.36 -11.93
C GLU A 831 -28.47 -0.49 -12.90
N ALA A 832 -28.70 -0.37 -14.21
CA ALA A 832 -27.87 -1.04 -15.22
C ALA A 832 -26.45 -0.46 -15.25
N PHE A 833 -26.29 0.86 -15.11
CA PHE A 833 -24.98 1.49 -14.97
C PHE A 833 -24.23 0.92 -13.75
N ASP A 834 -24.98 0.67 -12.67
CA ASP A 834 -24.48 0.16 -11.40
C ASP A 834 -24.32 -1.39 -11.40
N ASP A 835 -24.52 -2.08 -12.52
CA ASP A 835 -24.34 -3.53 -12.63
C ASP A 835 -22.85 -3.92 -12.81
N GLN A 836 -22.46 -5.08 -12.28
CA GLN A 836 -21.07 -5.58 -12.34
C GLN A 836 -20.59 -5.83 -13.78
N CYS A 837 -21.49 -6.10 -14.73
CA CYS A 837 -21.14 -6.34 -16.13
C CYS A 837 -20.74 -5.04 -16.86
N THR A 838 -21.22 -3.88 -16.40
CA THR A 838 -21.02 -2.60 -17.10
C THR A 838 -19.53 -2.23 -17.24
N GLY A 839 -18.72 -2.56 -16.24
CA GLY A 839 -17.29 -2.28 -16.24
C GLY A 839 -16.50 -3.02 -17.32
N ALA A 840 -17.01 -4.14 -17.84
CA ALA A 840 -16.35 -4.95 -18.86
C ALA A 840 -16.76 -4.58 -20.30
N ASN A 841 -17.75 -3.71 -20.48
CA ASN A 841 -18.21 -3.31 -21.81
C ASN A 841 -17.14 -2.48 -22.56
N PRO A 842 -16.92 -2.67 -23.87
CA PRO A 842 -15.88 -1.94 -24.63
C PRO A 842 -16.10 -0.44 -24.73
N ARG A 843 -17.36 0.01 -24.62
CA ARG A 843 -17.72 1.42 -24.52
C ARG A 843 -18.28 1.68 -23.13
N TYR A 844 -17.63 2.52 -22.33
CA TYR A 844 -18.15 2.81 -21.01
C TYR A 844 -19.40 3.68 -21.17
N PRO A 845 -20.58 3.22 -20.74
CA PRO A 845 -21.80 3.93 -21.03
C PRO A 845 -21.99 5.16 -20.13
N LEU A 846 -22.69 6.17 -20.64
CA LEU A 846 -23.40 7.14 -19.82
C LEU A 846 -24.79 6.61 -19.47
N ILE A 847 -25.33 7.01 -18.31
CA ILE A 847 -26.70 6.65 -17.91
C ILE A 847 -27.72 7.12 -18.96
N SER A 848 -27.50 8.30 -19.55
CA SER A 848 -28.33 8.83 -20.65
C SER A 848 -28.30 7.94 -21.90
N GLU A 849 -27.16 7.30 -22.20
CA GLU A 849 -27.02 6.40 -23.34
C GLU A 849 -27.71 5.06 -23.07
N LEU A 850 -27.60 4.50 -21.85
CA LEU A 850 -28.34 3.30 -21.44
C LEU A 850 -29.86 3.54 -21.48
N ARG A 851 -30.32 4.68 -20.95
CA ARG A 851 -31.71 5.11 -21.04
C ARG A 851 -32.19 5.15 -22.50
N GLN A 852 -31.35 5.69 -23.38
CA GLN A 852 -31.68 5.81 -24.79
C GLN A 852 -31.71 4.45 -25.51
N LEU A 853 -30.78 3.55 -25.19
CA LEU A 853 -30.78 2.16 -25.66
C LEU A 853 -32.07 1.43 -25.25
N LEU A 854 -32.49 1.58 -23.99
CA LEU A 854 -33.74 1.02 -23.47
C LEU A 854 -34.95 1.56 -24.25
N LEU A 855 -35.02 2.87 -24.49
CA LEU A 855 -36.11 3.49 -25.26
C LEU A 855 -36.15 2.99 -26.71
N ASP A 856 -35.01 2.92 -27.39
CA ASP A 856 -34.98 2.49 -28.79
C ASP A 856 -35.32 1.01 -28.92
N SER A 857 -34.86 0.18 -27.98
CA SER A 857 -35.23 -1.24 -27.92
C SER A 857 -36.70 -1.45 -27.55
N TYR A 858 -37.30 -0.55 -26.76
CA TYR A 858 -38.73 -0.59 -26.44
C TYR A 858 -39.61 -0.34 -27.66
N TYR A 859 -39.28 0.66 -28.47
CA TYR A 859 -40.05 1.01 -29.67
C TYR A 859 -39.63 0.24 -30.94
N GLY A 860 -38.65 -0.66 -30.86
CA GLY A 860 -38.12 -1.37 -32.02
C GLY A 860 -37.36 -0.45 -33.00
N ARG A 861 -36.79 0.65 -32.50
CA ARG A 861 -35.98 1.59 -33.29
C ARG A 861 -34.51 1.20 -33.25
N ASN A 862 -33.78 1.55 -34.30
CA ASN A 862 -32.33 1.45 -34.30
C ASN A 862 -31.74 2.54 -33.41
N TYR A 863 -30.81 2.17 -32.54
CA TYR A 863 -29.99 3.14 -31.81
C TYR A 863 -29.15 3.97 -32.78
N VAL A 864 -29.14 5.28 -32.58
CA VAL A 864 -28.32 6.28 -33.29
C VAL A 864 -27.53 7.09 -32.27
N GLU A 865 -26.32 7.52 -32.61
CA GLU A 865 -25.50 8.38 -31.74
C GLU A 865 -26.19 9.72 -31.44
N SER A 866 -25.93 10.29 -30.25
CA SER A 866 -26.54 11.56 -29.82
C SER A 866 -26.27 12.71 -30.80
N HIS A 867 -25.03 12.88 -31.25
CA HIS A 867 -24.64 13.95 -32.18
C HIS A 867 -25.33 13.83 -33.55
N LEU A 868 -25.66 12.61 -34.00
CA LEU A 868 -26.41 12.39 -35.24
C LEU A 868 -27.92 12.64 -35.07
N ARG A 869 -28.45 12.57 -33.83
CA ARG A 869 -29.87 12.88 -33.56
C ARG A 869 -30.12 14.38 -33.55
N GLU A 870 -29.18 15.16 -33.02
CA GLU A 870 -29.26 16.62 -32.94
C GLU A 870 -29.30 17.25 -34.35
N GLU A 871 -28.46 16.77 -35.28
CA GLU A 871 -28.48 17.19 -36.69
C GLU A 871 -29.83 16.91 -37.40
N VAL A 872 -30.55 15.85 -37.01
CA VAL A 872 -31.87 15.50 -37.58
C VAL A 872 -32.99 16.34 -36.96
N ILE A 873 -32.82 16.86 -35.74
CA ILE A 873 -33.77 17.75 -35.07
C ILE A 873 -33.57 19.19 -35.52
N GLU A 874 -32.33 19.64 -35.80
CA GLU A 874 -32.07 20.97 -36.37
C GLU A 874 -32.40 21.07 -37.86
N ALA A 875 -32.48 19.94 -38.57
CA ALA A 875 -32.89 19.86 -39.98
C ALA A 875 -34.41 19.69 -40.20
N LYS A 876 -35.22 19.64 -39.14
CA LYS A 876 -36.70 19.57 -39.16
C LYS A 876 -37.31 20.80 -38.52
#